data_AF-A0A653EVM2-F1
#
_entry.id   AF-A0A653EVM2-F1
#
_cell.length_a   1.000
_cell.length_b   1.000
_cell.length_c   1.000
_cell.angle_alpha   90.00
_cell.angle_beta   90.00
_cell.angle_gamma   90.00
#
_symmetry.space_group_name_H-M   'P 1'
#
loop_
_entity.id
_entity.type
_entity.pdbx_description
1 polymer ?
#
loop_
_entity_poly.entity_id
_entity_poly.type
_entity_poly.pdbx_seq_one_letter_code
_entity_poly.pdbx_strand_id
1 'polypeptide(L)'
;MFAWWGRIVYRYRFIVIGVTVALCLGGGVFGLSLGKHVTQSGFYDDSSQSVKASILGDQVYGRDRTGHIVAIFKAPDGKTVNDAAWSKKITDELNRFVQDHPDQVMGWAGYLRAPDTTSPVVKGMATEDKKYTFVSIPLKGDDDDTILTNYKDIAPSLQKLDGGTVQLAGLEPVAEALTGTIATDQRRMEVLALPLVAVVLFLVFGGAVAACLPVMVGGLSIAGALGILRLVAVFGPVHFFAQPVVSLIGLGIAVDYGLFVVSRFREEIAEGYDTEAAVRRTVMTAGRTVAFSAVLIIASGISLLMLPQGFVKSLTYALIAAVGLAALLSITLLPAVLGVLGRHVDALGVRTAFRVPFLRNWKVSRAYLNWLADRLQKTKTREEVEAGFWGKLVNWVMRRPLVFAIPIVLGMILLVIPLFNLSLGGMSEKYLPPNNSVRQSQEHFDQLFPGYRTNPLTLVIQSTNHQPVTDQQVADIRSKAMSISGFIEPDNDPANMWQERSVAPGASKDPSVRVLQNGLINPGEAAKKLQELRAITPPKGLEVYVGGTPALEQDSIHSLFDNMPAMLVILLTATTLLMFLAFGSVVLPIKAAVMSALTLGSTMGILTWIFVDGHGSGLLNFTATPLTAPVIALVVAVGYGLATDYEVFLVSRMVEARESGMSTQEAIRIGTATTGRLITAAALVLAVVAGSFVFSDLVMMKYLAFGLMAALLLDATVVRMFLVPSVMKLLGDDCWWAPRWMRRVQTRIGLGEIQLPDERKRPVTDGRAARPPVTAGLVAAGPRPPHDPTHPSTPESSQRGSARPEIGPAQSGPSSAGTKQIPIKASQPSEPPTTRLSTPGKPGAPGRGSSSPAPAAPSSARPPAPTPPPAPSAGQTRAMPIPGSRSVETDSADATAKLPVQRPEDSDSDAATEQLNARGAQGDNGARRRRGAGGLSAQDLLRREGRL
;
A
#
# COMPACT_ATOMS: atom_id res chain seq x y z
N MET A 1 10.10 -28.37 6.09
CA MET A 1 9.19 -28.21 4.90
C MET A 1 9.90 -27.72 3.64
N PHE A 2 10.43 -26.49 3.61
CA PHE A 2 10.96 -25.82 2.40
C PHE A 2 11.99 -26.63 1.59
N ALA A 3 12.75 -27.51 2.24
CA ALA A 3 13.70 -28.43 1.60
C ALA A 3 13.07 -29.38 0.56
N TRP A 4 11.83 -29.82 0.80
CA TRP A 4 11.05 -30.66 -0.11
C TRP A 4 10.55 -29.82 -1.30
N TRP A 5 10.03 -28.63 -1.02
CA TRP A 5 9.51 -27.72 -2.04
C TRP A 5 10.58 -27.30 -3.05
N GLY A 6 11.75 -26.83 -2.59
CA GLY A 6 12.85 -26.44 -3.49
C GLY A 6 13.34 -27.57 -4.40
N ARG A 7 13.27 -28.82 -3.94
CA ARG A 7 13.64 -30.01 -4.73
C ARG A 7 12.58 -30.35 -5.79
N ILE A 8 11.30 -30.16 -5.46
CA ILE A 8 10.17 -30.31 -6.40
C ILE A 8 10.19 -29.22 -7.48
N VAL A 9 10.40 -27.95 -7.08
CA VAL A 9 10.47 -26.81 -8.00
C VAL A 9 11.61 -26.99 -8.99
N TYR A 10 12.78 -27.47 -8.56
CA TYR A 10 13.87 -27.81 -9.48
C TYR A 10 13.52 -28.97 -10.42
N ARG A 11 12.93 -30.05 -9.89
CA ARG A 11 12.56 -31.26 -10.67
C ARG A 11 11.54 -30.97 -11.76
N TYR A 12 10.50 -30.19 -11.47
CA TYR A 12 9.39 -29.90 -12.38
C TYR A 12 9.43 -28.48 -12.97
N ARG A 13 10.59 -27.81 -12.93
CA ARG A 13 10.79 -26.40 -13.27
C ARG A 13 10.07 -25.91 -14.54
N PHE A 14 10.10 -26.69 -15.63
CA PHE A 14 9.42 -26.31 -16.88
C PHE A 14 7.88 -26.29 -16.76
N ILE A 15 7.29 -27.21 -16.00
CA ILE A 15 5.85 -27.24 -15.72
C ILE A 15 5.49 -26.08 -14.79
N VAL A 16 6.29 -25.83 -13.75
CA VAL A 16 6.09 -24.70 -12.83
C VAL A 16 6.12 -23.37 -13.59
N ILE A 17 7.13 -23.14 -14.45
CA ILE A 17 7.21 -21.95 -15.30
C ILE A 17 5.97 -21.84 -16.19
N GLY A 18 5.63 -22.89 -16.95
CA GLY A 18 4.52 -22.87 -17.89
C GLY A 18 3.18 -22.57 -17.22
N VAL A 19 2.83 -23.30 -16.15
CA VAL A 19 1.57 -23.13 -15.43
C VAL A 19 1.50 -21.77 -14.74
N THR A 20 2.55 -21.37 -14.01
CA THR A 20 2.52 -20.11 -13.26
C THR A 20 2.52 -18.89 -14.17
N VAL A 21 3.26 -18.89 -15.29
CA VAL A 21 3.19 -17.80 -16.28
C VAL A 21 1.82 -17.77 -16.98
N ALA A 22 1.26 -18.93 -17.36
CA ALA A 22 -0.07 -18.99 -17.97
C ALA A 22 -1.17 -18.45 -17.04
N LEU A 23 -1.13 -18.78 -15.74
CA LEU A 23 -2.09 -18.26 -14.75
C LEU A 23 -1.92 -16.76 -14.52
N CYS A 24 -0.70 -16.24 -14.40
CA CYS A 24 -0.47 -14.80 -14.23
C CYS A 24 -0.86 -13.98 -15.47
N LEU A 25 -0.56 -14.47 -16.68
CA LEU A 25 -0.93 -13.78 -17.92
C LEU A 25 -2.45 -13.88 -18.20
N GLY A 26 -3.06 -15.05 -17.99
CA GLY A 26 -4.51 -15.21 -18.10
C GLY A 26 -5.27 -14.36 -17.06
N GLY A 27 -4.77 -14.33 -15.82
CA GLY A 27 -5.23 -13.42 -14.77
C GLY A 27 -5.08 -11.95 -15.18
N GLY A 28 -3.96 -11.57 -15.80
CA GLY A 28 -3.74 -10.23 -16.34
C GLY A 28 -4.75 -9.85 -17.41
N VAL A 29 -4.97 -10.71 -18.40
CA VAL A 29 -5.96 -10.49 -19.48
C VAL A 29 -7.39 -10.35 -18.93
N PHE A 30 -7.77 -11.16 -17.95
CA PHE A 30 -9.04 -11.02 -17.23
C PHE A 30 -9.09 -9.69 -16.44
N GLY A 31 -8.00 -9.37 -15.75
CA GLY A 31 -7.78 -8.16 -14.96
C GLY A 31 -7.82 -6.84 -15.75
N LEU A 32 -7.58 -6.86 -17.07
CA LEU A 32 -7.77 -5.68 -17.94
C LEU A 32 -9.19 -5.11 -17.85
N SER A 33 -10.19 -5.95 -17.52
CA SER A 33 -11.58 -5.51 -17.34
C SER A 33 -11.86 -4.85 -15.99
N LEU A 34 -10.94 -4.88 -15.01
CA LEU A 34 -11.15 -4.37 -13.65
C LEU A 34 -11.54 -2.88 -13.62
N GLY A 35 -11.00 -2.06 -14.52
CA GLY A 35 -11.35 -0.64 -14.65
C GLY A 35 -12.83 -0.35 -14.96
N LYS A 36 -13.61 -1.36 -15.36
CA LYS A 36 -15.07 -1.28 -15.57
C LYS A 36 -15.91 -1.94 -14.46
N HIS A 37 -15.25 -2.42 -13.41
CA HIS A 37 -15.87 -3.19 -12.31
C HIS A 37 -15.29 -2.73 -10.96
N VAL A 38 -14.98 -1.44 -10.84
CA VAL A 38 -14.54 -0.80 -9.60
C VAL A 38 -15.50 0.31 -9.21
N THR A 39 -15.66 0.50 -7.90
CA THR A 39 -16.54 1.54 -7.33
C THR A 39 -15.78 2.76 -6.84
N GLN A 40 -16.44 3.92 -6.80
CA GLN A 40 -15.99 5.10 -6.04
C GLN A 40 -16.50 5.15 -4.58
N SER A 41 -17.55 4.40 -4.25
CA SER A 41 -18.24 4.46 -2.96
C SER A 41 -17.55 3.59 -1.87
N GLY A 42 -18.02 3.67 -0.62
CA GLY A 42 -17.48 2.88 0.51
C GLY A 42 -16.45 3.58 1.40
N PHE A 43 -16.37 4.92 1.37
CA PHE A 43 -15.62 5.73 2.36
C PHE A 43 -16.36 5.89 3.70
N TYR A 44 -17.64 5.52 3.77
CA TYR A 44 -18.50 5.66 4.94
C TYR A 44 -18.71 4.30 5.66
N ASP A 45 -19.33 4.33 6.84
CA ASP A 45 -19.77 3.14 7.55
C ASP A 45 -21.21 2.80 7.15
N ASP A 46 -21.38 1.74 6.37
CA ASP A 46 -22.67 1.26 5.85
C ASP A 46 -23.67 0.87 6.96
N SER A 47 -23.20 0.65 8.20
CA SER A 47 -24.05 0.31 9.34
C SER A 47 -24.55 1.52 10.14
N SER A 48 -24.01 2.71 9.87
CA SER A 48 -24.23 3.95 10.61
C SER A 48 -25.66 4.51 10.54
N GLN A 49 -25.98 5.47 11.42
CA GLN A 49 -27.27 6.17 11.39
C GLN A 49 -27.38 7.08 10.15
N SER A 50 -26.28 7.73 9.75
CA SER A 50 -26.28 8.65 8.61
C SER A 50 -26.42 7.95 7.26
N VAL A 51 -25.85 6.75 7.06
CA VAL A 51 -26.12 5.96 5.83
C VAL A 51 -27.59 5.53 5.77
N LYS A 52 -28.19 5.09 6.89
CA LYS A 52 -29.62 4.77 6.96
C LYS A 52 -30.51 5.97 6.64
N ALA A 53 -30.18 7.14 7.18
CA ALA A 53 -30.85 8.40 6.85
C ALA A 53 -30.79 8.69 5.34
N SER A 54 -29.60 8.60 4.73
CA SER A 54 -29.40 8.86 3.30
C SER A 54 -30.19 7.89 2.42
N ILE A 55 -30.15 6.58 2.70
CA ILE A 55 -30.90 5.56 1.96
C ILE A 55 -32.41 5.81 2.04
N LEU A 56 -32.94 6.05 3.26
CA LEU A 56 -34.37 6.26 3.46
C LEU A 56 -34.85 7.58 2.83
N GLY A 57 -34.05 8.65 2.94
CA GLY A 57 -34.31 9.92 2.27
C GLY A 57 -34.33 9.78 0.75
N ASP A 58 -33.37 9.06 0.17
CA ASP A 58 -33.31 8.82 -1.28
C ASP A 58 -34.44 7.90 -1.78
N GLN A 59 -34.95 6.98 -0.98
CA GLN A 59 -36.11 6.13 -1.34
C GLN A 59 -37.43 6.91 -1.35
N VAL A 60 -37.61 7.87 -0.42
CA VAL A 60 -38.87 8.59 -0.22
C VAL A 60 -38.94 9.89 -1.02
N TYR A 61 -37.86 10.68 -1.01
CA TYR A 61 -37.75 11.96 -1.70
C TYR A 61 -37.04 11.84 -3.05
N GLY A 62 -36.40 10.71 -3.36
CA GLY A 62 -35.56 10.52 -4.54
C GLY A 62 -34.16 11.11 -4.35
N ARG A 63 -33.11 10.44 -4.83
CA ARG A 63 -31.75 11.00 -4.83
C ARG A 63 -31.73 12.38 -5.48
N ASP A 64 -31.11 13.35 -4.82
CA ASP A 64 -30.86 14.66 -5.40
C ASP A 64 -29.87 14.54 -6.56
N ARG A 65 -30.24 15.11 -7.71
CA ARG A 65 -29.45 15.09 -8.94
C ARG A 65 -29.04 16.49 -9.40
N THR A 66 -29.37 17.53 -8.63
CA THR A 66 -29.10 18.93 -8.99
C THR A 66 -27.61 19.25 -9.00
N GLY A 67 -26.83 18.61 -8.12
CA GLY A 67 -25.38 18.78 -8.01
C GLY A 67 -24.52 17.88 -8.93
N HIS A 68 -25.09 17.00 -9.75
CA HIS A 68 -24.33 16.08 -10.61
C HIS A 68 -23.37 16.83 -11.54
N ILE A 69 -23.92 17.74 -12.34
CA ILE A 69 -23.18 18.60 -13.27
C ILE A 69 -23.71 20.02 -13.12
N VAL A 70 -22.79 20.96 -12.95
CA VAL A 70 -22.99 22.39 -13.00
C VAL A 70 -22.17 22.93 -14.17
N ALA A 71 -22.84 23.37 -15.24
CA ALA A 71 -22.18 23.96 -16.40
C ALA A 71 -22.33 25.48 -16.37
N ILE A 72 -21.20 26.19 -16.24
CA ILE A 72 -21.15 27.66 -16.20
C ILE A 72 -20.89 28.22 -17.59
N PHE A 73 -21.70 29.21 -17.97
CA PHE A 73 -21.60 29.95 -19.22
C PHE A 73 -21.30 31.43 -18.95
N LYS A 74 -20.38 32.00 -19.75
CA LYS A 74 -20.06 33.43 -19.77
C LYS A 74 -20.73 34.06 -21.01
N ALA A 75 -21.43 35.18 -20.82
CA ALA A 75 -21.91 35.98 -21.95
C ALA A 75 -20.71 36.57 -22.75
N PRO A 76 -20.85 36.77 -24.07
CA PRO A 76 -19.79 37.39 -24.88
C PRO A 76 -19.44 38.79 -24.37
N ASP A 77 -18.20 39.22 -24.55
CA ASP A 77 -17.74 40.51 -24.04
C ASP A 77 -18.55 41.68 -24.61
N GLY A 78 -19.04 42.56 -23.73
CA GLY A 78 -19.97 43.64 -24.05
C GLY A 78 -21.47 43.23 -24.10
N LYS A 79 -21.80 41.95 -23.91
CA LYS A 79 -23.18 41.43 -23.81
C LYS A 79 -23.50 40.93 -22.39
N THR A 80 -24.76 40.61 -22.15
CA THR A 80 -25.26 39.93 -20.94
C THR A 80 -25.92 38.61 -21.30
N VAL A 81 -26.20 37.75 -20.31
CA VAL A 81 -26.92 36.47 -20.50
C VAL A 81 -28.37 36.65 -20.97
N ASN A 82 -28.87 37.89 -21.01
CA ASN A 82 -30.18 38.25 -21.54
C ASN A 82 -30.14 38.58 -23.05
N ASP A 83 -28.97 38.54 -23.70
CA ASP A 83 -28.85 38.71 -25.15
C ASP A 83 -29.58 37.59 -25.90
N ALA A 84 -30.72 37.93 -26.52
CA ALA A 84 -31.64 36.94 -27.10
C ALA A 84 -31.02 36.06 -28.21
N ALA A 85 -29.93 36.51 -28.86
CA ALA A 85 -29.23 35.70 -29.84
C ALA A 85 -28.32 34.65 -29.16
N TRP A 86 -27.54 35.05 -28.16
CA TRP A 86 -26.68 34.14 -27.40
C TRP A 86 -27.48 33.20 -26.49
N SER A 87 -28.46 33.70 -25.72
CA SER A 87 -29.26 32.88 -24.82
C SER A 87 -30.05 31.80 -25.57
N LYS A 88 -30.57 32.14 -26.77
CA LYS A 88 -31.17 31.17 -27.68
C LYS A 88 -30.15 30.16 -28.22
N LYS A 89 -28.95 30.59 -28.66
CA LYS A 89 -27.88 29.66 -29.09
C LYS A 89 -27.61 28.60 -28.02
N ILE A 90 -27.35 29.01 -26.78
CA ILE A 90 -27.06 28.08 -25.67
C ILE A 90 -28.25 27.18 -25.36
N THR A 91 -29.48 27.73 -25.40
CA THR A 91 -30.71 26.96 -25.20
C THR A 91 -30.90 25.89 -26.29
N ASP A 92 -30.68 26.23 -27.56
CA ASP A 92 -30.80 25.31 -28.69
C ASP A 92 -29.68 24.24 -28.68
N GLU A 93 -28.46 24.60 -28.24
CA GLU A 93 -27.35 23.66 -28.03
C GLU A 93 -27.63 22.69 -26.87
N LEU A 94 -28.09 23.17 -25.71
CA LEU A 94 -28.45 22.35 -24.55
C LEU A 94 -29.64 21.42 -24.85
N ASN A 95 -30.65 21.92 -25.58
CA ASN A 95 -31.80 21.11 -25.98
C ASN A 95 -31.40 20.01 -26.96
N ARG A 96 -30.48 20.28 -27.90
CA ARG A 96 -29.92 19.26 -28.78
C ARG A 96 -29.09 18.24 -28.00
N PHE A 97 -28.24 18.68 -27.08
CA PHE A 97 -27.44 17.79 -26.24
C PHE A 97 -28.28 16.78 -25.44
N VAL A 98 -29.44 17.20 -24.92
CA VAL A 98 -30.40 16.28 -24.26
C VAL A 98 -31.10 15.34 -25.24
N GLN A 99 -31.34 15.77 -26.49
CA GLN A 99 -31.91 14.91 -27.55
C GLN A 99 -30.90 13.89 -28.08
N ASP A 100 -29.61 14.24 -28.11
CA ASP A 100 -28.51 13.37 -28.56
C ASP A 100 -28.10 12.34 -27.49
N HIS A 101 -28.32 12.64 -26.20
CA HIS A 101 -27.95 11.78 -25.05
C HIS A 101 -29.14 11.41 -24.13
N PRO A 102 -30.25 10.86 -24.68
CA PRO A 102 -31.49 10.65 -23.93
C PRO A 102 -31.38 9.54 -22.89
N ASP A 103 -30.41 8.62 -22.99
CA ASP A 103 -30.22 7.50 -22.07
C ASP A 103 -29.36 7.85 -20.85
N GLN A 104 -28.53 8.90 -20.96
CA GLN A 104 -27.63 9.38 -19.92
C GLN A 104 -28.20 10.60 -19.17
N VAL A 105 -28.91 11.49 -19.87
CA VAL A 105 -29.31 12.80 -19.34
C VAL A 105 -30.82 12.83 -19.05
N MET A 106 -31.24 13.39 -17.90
CA MET A 106 -32.65 13.59 -17.57
C MET A 106 -33.22 14.91 -18.13
N GLY A 107 -32.35 15.88 -18.36
CA GLY A 107 -32.68 17.21 -18.87
C GLY A 107 -31.69 18.26 -18.37
N TRP A 108 -32.07 19.53 -18.43
CA TRP A 108 -31.31 20.62 -17.82
C TRP A 108 -32.25 21.66 -17.18
N ALA A 109 -31.77 22.35 -16.15
CA ALA A 109 -32.47 23.42 -15.44
C ALA A 109 -31.53 24.59 -15.19
N GLY A 110 -32.03 25.83 -15.30
CA GLY A 110 -31.24 27.04 -15.11
C GLY A 110 -31.97 28.29 -15.56
N TYR A 111 -31.39 29.47 -15.31
CA TYR A 111 -31.99 30.77 -15.62
C TYR A 111 -32.43 30.89 -17.09
N LEU A 112 -31.59 30.40 -18.02
CA LEU A 112 -31.85 30.42 -19.47
C LEU A 112 -33.16 29.74 -19.90
N ARG A 113 -33.70 28.80 -19.10
CA ARG A 113 -34.95 28.08 -19.43
C ARG A 113 -36.21 28.88 -19.10
N ALA A 114 -36.11 29.87 -18.22
CA ALA A 114 -37.24 30.69 -17.76
C ALA A 114 -36.73 32.06 -17.23
N PRO A 115 -36.20 32.94 -18.10
CA PRO A 115 -35.57 34.19 -17.67
C PRO A 115 -36.53 35.16 -16.97
N ASP A 116 -37.83 35.07 -17.28
CA ASP A 116 -38.92 35.88 -16.70
C ASP A 116 -39.51 35.27 -15.41
N THR A 117 -38.92 34.19 -14.89
CA THR A 117 -39.39 33.51 -13.66
C THR A 117 -39.43 34.45 -12.46
N THR A 118 -40.43 34.29 -11.60
CA THR A 118 -40.50 35.00 -10.31
C THR A 118 -39.66 34.35 -9.22
N SER A 119 -39.25 33.08 -9.38
CA SER A 119 -38.51 32.31 -8.36
C SER A 119 -37.14 32.93 -8.04
N PRO A 120 -36.85 33.33 -6.78
CA PRO A 120 -35.55 33.86 -6.40
C PRO A 120 -34.40 32.89 -6.70
N VAL A 121 -34.61 31.59 -6.43
CA VAL A 121 -33.63 30.51 -6.64
C VAL A 121 -33.26 30.36 -8.11
N VAL A 122 -34.17 30.63 -9.06
CA VAL A 122 -33.84 30.54 -10.49
C VAL A 122 -33.29 31.87 -11.02
N LYS A 123 -33.75 33.03 -10.50
CA LYS A 123 -33.18 34.35 -10.82
C LYS A 123 -31.70 34.47 -10.44
N GLY A 124 -31.31 33.87 -9.32
CA GLY A 124 -29.93 33.84 -8.82
C GLY A 124 -29.00 32.86 -9.55
N MET A 125 -29.51 32.02 -10.46
CA MET A 125 -28.67 31.19 -11.35
C MET A 125 -28.00 32.00 -12.48
N ALA A 126 -28.13 33.33 -12.45
CA ALA A 126 -27.37 34.28 -13.24
C ALA A 126 -26.92 35.44 -12.35
N THR A 127 -25.66 35.88 -12.48
CA THR A 127 -25.05 36.92 -11.64
C THR A 127 -25.80 38.25 -11.68
N GLU A 128 -25.59 39.13 -10.69
CA GLU A 128 -26.23 40.45 -10.64
C GLU A 128 -25.88 41.30 -11.88
N ASP A 129 -24.61 41.27 -12.29
CA ASP A 129 -24.11 41.95 -13.50
C ASP A 129 -24.53 41.26 -14.82
N LYS A 130 -25.24 40.13 -14.73
CA LYS A 130 -25.69 39.27 -15.82
C LYS A 130 -24.60 38.92 -16.84
N LYS A 131 -23.33 38.80 -16.42
CA LYS A 131 -22.24 38.27 -17.27
C LYS A 131 -22.12 36.75 -17.21
N TYR A 132 -22.52 36.10 -16.12
CA TYR A 132 -22.45 34.65 -15.97
C TYR A 132 -23.80 34.04 -15.62
N THR A 133 -24.01 32.80 -16.04
CA THR A 133 -25.13 31.96 -15.63
C THR A 133 -24.67 30.51 -15.55
N PHE A 134 -25.33 29.69 -14.72
CA PHE A 134 -25.11 28.26 -14.72
C PHE A 134 -26.40 27.48 -15.02
N VAL A 135 -26.21 26.25 -15.48
CA VAL A 135 -27.28 25.25 -15.59
C VAL A 135 -26.89 23.99 -14.83
N SER A 136 -27.87 23.37 -14.17
CA SER A 136 -27.78 22.03 -13.62
C SER A 136 -28.20 21.01 -14.68
N ILE A 137 -27.42 19.94 -14.85
CA ILE A 137 -27.68 18.87 -15.82
C ILE A 137 -27.77 17.52 -15.07
N PRO A 138 -28.96 17.17 -14.54
CA PRO A 138 -29.17 15.89 -13.82
C PRO A 138 -29.03 14.67 -14.74
N LEU A 139 -28.35 13.64 -14.24
CA LEU A 139 -28.08 12.39 -14.97
C LEU A 139 -28.92 11.21 -14.48
N LYS A 140 -29.14 10.26 -15.39
CA LYS A 140 -29.73 8.95 -15.10
C LYS A 140 -28.71 8.02 -14.42
N GLY A 141 -29.24 7.03 -13.72
CA GLY A 141 -28.47 6.06 -12.91
C GLY A 141 -28.99 6.04 -11.46
N ASP A 142 -28.89 4.88 -10.82
CA ASP A 142 -29.40 4.61 -9.46
C ASP A 142 -28.28 4.45 -8.41
N ASP A 143 -27.04 4.39 -8.86
CA ASP A 143 -25.80 4.28 -8.09
C ASP A 143 -24.73 5.24 -8.66
N ASP A 144 -23.74 5.57 -7.83
CA ASP A 144 -22.76 6.61 -8.14
C ASP A 144 -21.79 6.21 -9.25
N ASP A 145 -21.60 4.91 -9.51
CA ASP A 145 -20.69 4.40 -10.55
C ASP A 145 -21.35 4.43 -11.94
N THR A 146 -22.64 4.10 -12.02
CA THR A 146 -23.46 4.26 -13.22
C THR A 146 -23.61 5.73 -13.59
N ILE A 147 -23.84 6.62 -12.62
CA ILE A 147 -23.93 8.08 -12.84
C ILE A 147 -22.61 8.62 -13.40
N LEU A 148 -21.47 8.26 -12.79
CA LEU A 148 -20.14 8.67 -13.26
C LEU A 148 -19.79 8.09 -14.64
N THR A 149 -20.26 6.88 -14.95
CA THR A 149 -20.08 6.27 -16.28
C THR A 149 -20.89 7.02 -17.33
N ASN A 150 -22.16 7.34 -17.05
CA ASN A 150 -23.01 8.15 -17.92
C ASN A 150 -22.41 9.56 -18.14
N TYR A 151 -21.77 10.15 -17.12
CA TYR A 151 -21.03 11.40 -17.29
C TYR A 151 -19.82 11.26 -18.23
N LYS A 152 -18.98 10.23 -18.06
CA LYS A 152 -17.78 9.99 -18.87
C LYS A 152 -18.09 9.80 -20.36
N ASP A 153 -19.22 9.18 -20.69
CA ASP A 153 -19.65 9.01 -22.09
C ASP A 153 -20.08 10.34 -22.75
N ILE A 154 -20.68 11.28 -21.99
CA ILE A 154 -21.20 12.55 -22.51
C ILE A 154 -20.22 13.74 -22.37
N ALA A 155 -19.26 13.69 -21.44
CA ALA A 155 -18.32 14.77 -21.15
C ALA A 155 -17.57 15.30 -22.40
N PRO A 156 -17.10 14.47 -23.36
CA PRO A 156 -16.47 14.94 -24.59
C PRO A 156 -17.42 15.68 -25.55
N SER A 157 -18.74 15.56 -25.38
CA SER A 157 -19.75 16.35 -26.09
C SER A 157 -20.11 17.61 -25.30
N LEU A 158 -20.29 17.47 -23.98
CA LEU A 158 -20.64 18.55 -23.07
C LEU A 158 -19.58 19.67 -23.07
N GLN A 159 -18.29 19.31 -23.04
CA GLN A 159 -17.17 20.27 -23.07
C GLN A 159 -17.06 21.09 -24.37
N LYS A 160 -17.84 20.76 -25.41
CA LYS A 160 -17.90 21.51 -26.69
C LYS A 160 -18.96 22.61 -26.71
N LEU A 161 -19.87 22.66 -25.72
CA LEU A 161 -20.94 23.66 -25.66
C LEU A 161 -20.37 25.09 -25.63
N ASP A 162 -21.15 26.03 -26.18
CA ASP A 162 -20.76 27.42 -26.49
C ASP A 162 -19.53 27.56 -27.43
N GLY A 163 -18.95 26.45 -27.91
CA GLY A 163 -17.73 26.43 -28.71
C GLY A 163 -16.47 26.05 -27.92
N GLY A 164 -16.62 25.51 -26.71
CA GLY A 164 -15.51 25.06 -25.85
C GLY A 164 -15.19 25.96 -24.66
N THR A 165 -15.98 27.01 -24.45
CA THR A 165 -15.85 28.01 -23.37
C THR A 165 -16.54 27.62 -22.07
N VAL A 166 -17.40 26.60 -22.09
CA VAL A 166 -18.15 26.12 -20.91
C VAL A 166 -17.21 25.59 -19.82
N GLN A 167 -17.46 26.00 -18.58
CA GLN A 167 -16.75 25.51 -17.39
C GLN A 167 -17.60 24.45 -16.70
N LEU A 168 -17.00 23.31 -16.36
CA LEU A 168 -17.70 22.15 -15.81
C LEU A 168 -17.32 21.93 -14.34
N ALA A 169 -18.32 21.96 -13.48
CA ALA A 169 -18.26 21.82 -12.03
C ALA A 169 -19.35 20.86 -11.52
N GLY A 170 -19.45 20.65 -10.22
CA GLY A 170 -20.36 19.66 -9.61
C GLY A 170 -19.68 18.32 -9.35
N LEU A 171 -20.48 17.35 -8.88
CA LEU A 171 -20.00 16.07 -8.37
C LEU A 171 -19.27 15.24 -9.45
N GLU A 172 -19.86 15.08 -10.63
CA GLU A 172 -19.35 14.15 -11.64
C GLU A 172 -18.08 14.64 -12.35
N PRO A 173 -17.92 15.93 -12.73
CA PRO A 173 -16.65 16.44 -13.22
C PRO A 173 -15.52 16.28 -12.20
N VAL A 174 -15.78 16.55 -10.92
CA VAL A 174 -14.78 16.38 -9.84
C VAL A 174 -14.46 14.89 -9.62
N ALA A 175 -15.47 14.01 -9.65
CA ALA A 175 -15.28 12.56 -9.53
C ALA A 175 -14.52 11.96 -10.73
N GLU A 176 -14.76 12.42 -11.96
CA GLU A 176 -13.96 12.06 -13.13
C GLU A 176 -12.51 12.55 -12.95
N ALA A 177 -12.30 13.81 -12.57
CA ALA A 177 -10.97 14.36 -12.38
C ALA A 177 -10.17 13.60 -11.30
N LEU A 178 -10.82 13.19 -10.20
CA LEU A 178 -10.21 12.39 -9.13
C LEU A 178 -9.92 10.95 -9.59
N THR A 179 -10.87 10.27 -10.25
CA THR A 179 -10.70 8.89 -10.74
C THR A 179 -9.78 8.77 -11.96
N GLY A 180 -9.66 9.82 -12.77
CA GLY A 180 -8.81 9.88 -13.96
C GLY A 180 -7.31 9.89 -13.66
N THR A 181 -6.91 10.35 -12.47
CA THR A 181 -5.49 10.37 -12.04
C THR A 181 -4.86 8.97 -12.03
N ILE A 182 -5.66 7.92 -11.82
CA ILE A 182 -5.19 6.53 -11.73
C ILE A 182 -4.45 6.11 -13.02
N ALA A 183 -4.96 6.51 -14.18
CA ALA A 183 -4.38 6.18 -15.47
C ALA A 183 -3.10 6.99 -15.77
N THR A 184 -3.05 8.28 -15.38
CA THR A 184 -1.85 9.10 -15.54
C THR A 184 -0.75 8.67 -14.57
N ASP A 185 -1.11 8.29 -13.35
CA ASP A 185 -0.21 7.76 -12.32
C ASP A 185 0.39 6.40 -12.70
N GLN A 186 -0.43 5.44 -13.18
CA GLN A 186 0.08 4.17 -13.69
C GLN A 186 1.04 4.40 -14.87
N ARG A 187 0.69 5.27 -15.82
CA ARG A 187 1.57 5.62 -16.93
C ARG A 187 2.87 6.30 -16.46
N ARG A 188 2.82 7.13 -15.40
CA ARG A 188 4.01 7.75 -14.80
C ARG A 188 4.90 6.68 -14.14
N MET A 189 4.33 5.69 -13.45
CA MET A 189 5.06 4.54 -12.91
C MET A 189 5.72 3.71 -14.03
N GLU A 190 5.00 3.40 -15.11
CA GLU A 190 5.53 2.63 -16.25
C GLU A 190 6.70 3.36 -16.95
N VAL A 191 6.60 4.68 -17.14
CA VAL A 191 7.60 5.48 -17.87
C VAL A 191 8.78 5.91 -16.99
N LEU A 192 8.57 6.15 -15.69
CA LEU A 192 9.60 6.66 -14.78
C LEU A 192 10.18 5.58 -13.86
N ALA A 193 9.32 4.80 -13.19
CA ALA A 193 9.77 3.84 -12.18
C ALA A 193 10.41 2.61 -12.83
N LEU A 194 9.79 1.99 -13.84
CA LEU A 194 10.33 0.75 -14.43
C LEU A 194 11.76 0.91 -15.00
N PRO A 195 12.11 1.97 -15.77
CA PRO A 195 13.48 2.17 -16.22
C PRO A 195 14.46 2.45 -15.07
N LEU A 196 14.05 3.22 -14.07
CA LEU A 196 14.91 3.57 -12.94
C LEU A 196 15.15 2.38 -12.00
N VAL A 197 14.12 1.55 -11.75
CA VAL A 197 14.24 0.25 -11.08
C VAL A 197 15.15 -0.69 -11.86
N ALA A 198 15.03 -0.77 -13.18
CA ALA A 198 15.93 -1.58 -14.01
C ALA A 198 17.39 -1.13 -13.91
N VAL A 199 17.65 0.20 -13.86
CA VAL A 199 18.98 0.75 -13.61
C VAL A 199 19.47 0.40 -12.20
N VAL A 200 18.65 0.55 -11.16
CA VAL A 200 19.01 0.17 -9.78
C VAL A 200 19.36 -1.31 -9.70
N LEU A 201 18.51 -2.21 -10.21
CA LEU A 201 18.76 -3.66 -10.21
C LEU A 201 20.02 -4.04 -11.02
N PHE A 202 20.33 -3.34 -12.10
CA PHE A 202 21.58 -3.52 -12.84
C PHE A 202 22.81 -3.10 -12.00
N LEU A 203 22.72 -2.01 -11.24
CA LEU A 203 23.74 -1.58 -10.26
C LEU A 203 23.82 -2.47 -9.01
N VAL A 204 22.79 -3.26 -8.72
CA VAL A 204 22.80 -4.28 -7.65
C VAL A 204 23.51 -5.54 -8.12
N PHE A 205 23.14 -6.06 -9.29
CA PHE A 205 23.59 -7.39 -9.70
C PHE A 205 24.79 -7.41 -10.66
N GLY A 206 25.04 -6.34 -11.41
CA GLY A 206 26.13 -6.26 -12.39
C GLY A 206 25.90 -7.06 -13.69
N GLY A 207 24.66 -7.45 -13.97
CA GLY A 207 24.28 -8.17 -15.20
C GLY A 207 22.78 -8.13 -15.50
N ALA A 208 22.45 -8.14 -16.78
CA ALA A 208 21.10 -7.90 -17.29
C ALA A 208 20.12 -9.02 -16.91
N VAL A 209 20.49 -10.29 -17.07
CA VAL A 209 19.61 -11.43 -16.73
C VAL A 209 19.21 -11.39 -15.26
N ALA A 210 20.19 -11.24 -14.36
CA ALA A 210 19.94 -11.10 -12.93
C ALA A 210 19.04 -9.91 -12.57
N ALA A 211 19.15 -8.78 -13.29
CA ALA A 211 18.31 -7.60 -13.08
C ALA A 211 16.89 -7.75 -13.66
N CYS A 212 16.71 -8.47 -14.76
CA CYS A 212 15.39 -8.72 -15.36
C CYS A 212 14.53 -9.70 -14.55
N LEU A 213 15.15 -10.62 -13.80
CA LEU A 213 14.42 -11.66 -13.06
C LEU A 213 13.44 -11.10 -11.99
N PRO A 214 13.83 -10.15 -11.11
CA PRO A 214 12.87 -9.51 -10.20
C PRO A 214 11.79 -8.69 -10.90
N VAL A 215 12.13 -7.96 -11.98
CA VAL A 215 11.15 -7.16 -12.75
C VAL A 215 10.09 -8.05 -13.41
N MET A 216 10.49 -9.21 -13.94
CA MET A 216 9.57 -10.22 -14.47
C MET A 216 8.62 -10.76 -13.39
N VAL A 217 9.12 -11.00 -12.17
CA VAL A 217 8.29 -11.41 -11.03
C VAL A 217 7.31 -10.29 -10.63
N GLY A 218 7.76 -9.04 -10.61
CA GLY A 218 6.91 -7.87 -10.37
C GLY A 218 5.77 -7.71 -11.38
N GLY A 219 6.08 -7.73 -12.68
CA GLY A 219 5.08 -7.61 -13.74
C GLY A 219 4.04 -8.75 -13.72
N LEU A 220 4.48 -10.00 -13.50
CA LEU A 220 3.56 -11.14 -13.36
C LEU A 220 2.77 -11.13 -12.05
N SER A 221 3.31 -10.53 -10.98
CA SER A 221 2.57 -10.30 -9.74
C SER A 221 1.46 -9.28 -9.93
N ILE A 222 1.74 -8.13 -10.57
CA ILE A 222 0.71 -7.12 -10.89
C ILE A 222 -0.38 -7.76 -11.77
N ALA A 223 -0.01 -8.44 -12.85
CA ALA A 223 -0.94 -9.07 -13.78
C ALA A 223 -1.88 -10.07 -13.07
N GLY A 224 -1.32 -10.99 -12.28
CA GLY A 224 -2.13 -11.97 -11.54
C GLY A 224 -2.95 -11.33 -10.40
N ALA A 225 -2.43 -10.32 -9.72
CA ALA A 225 -3.13 -9.64 -8.62
C ALA A 225 -4.32 -8.78 -9.12
N LEU A 226 -4.19 -8.13 -10.28
CA LEU A 226 -5.32 -7.48 -10.95
C LEU A 226 -6.38 -8.50 -11.40
N GLY A 227 -5.96 -9.70 -11.84
CA GLY A 227 -6.86 -10.82 -12.11
C GLY A 227 -7.59 -11.32 -10.86
N ILE A 228 -6.90 -11.42 -9.72
CA ILE A 228 -7.49 -11.77 -8.42
C ILE A 228 -8.49 -10.69 -7.97
N LEU A 229 -8.15 -9.40 -8.09
CA LEU A 229 -9.08 -8.31 -7.79
C LEU A 229 -10.30 -8.33 -8.72
N ARG A 230 -10.13 -8.64 -10.01
CA ARG A 230 -11.27 -8.81 -10.92
C ARG A 230 -12.15 -10.00 -10.54
N LEU A 231 -11.59 -11.06 -9.95
CA LEU A 231 -12.38 -12.16 -9.39
C LEU A 231 -13.11 -11.74 -8.11
N VAL A 232 -12.49 -10.96 -7.22
CA VAL A 232 -13.16 -10.38 -6.03
C VAL A 232 -14.32 -9.47 -6.46
N ALA A 233 -14.14 -8.69 -7.52
CA ALA A 233 -15.17 -7.85 -8.13
C ALA A 233 -16.36 -8.62 -8.79
N VAL A 234 -16.39 -9.96 -8.70
CA VAL A 234 -17.59 -10.78 -9.00
C VAL A 234 -18.46 -10.98 -7.74
N PHE A 235 -17.88 -10.93 -6.54
CA PHE A 235 -18.53 -11.25 -5.27
C PHE A 235 -18.88 -10.03 -4.42
N GLY A 236 -18.27 -8.87 -4.69
CA GLY A 236 -18.55 -7.62 -3.99
C GLY A 236 -17.81 -6.43 -4.61
N PRO A 237 -18.12 -5.19 -4.19
CA PRO A 237 -17.48 -3.99 -4.72
C PRO A 237 -15.98 -3.97 -4.41
N VAL A 238 -15.19 -3.49 -5.37
CA VAL A 238 -13.74 -3.23 -5.22
C VAL A 238 -13.51 -1.76 -5.54
N HIS A 239 -12.95 -1.00 -4.60
CA HIS A 239 -12.69 0.43 -4.80
C HIS A 239 -11.64 0.71 -5.88
N PHE A 240 -11.79 1.76 -6.69
CA PHE A 240 -10.84 2.09 -7.77
C PHE A 240 -9.39 2.25 -7.29
N PHE A 241 -9.21 2.74 -6.06
CA PHE A 241 -7.91 3.00 -5.45
C PHE A 241 -7.16 1.70 -5.06
N ALA A 242 -7.78 0.53 -5.20
CA ALA A 242 -7.11 -0.77 -5.13
C ALA A 242 -6.09 -0.99 -6.26
N GLN A 243 -6.34 -0.44 -7.47
CA GLN A 243 -5.47 -0.62 -8.64
C GLN A 243 -4.06 0.00 -8.50
N PRO A 244 -3.91 1.30 -8.11
CA PRO A 244 -2.58 1.88 -7.88
C PRO A 244 -1.89 1.24 -6.68
N VAL A 245 -2.63 0.70 -5.70
CA VAL A 245 -2.06 -0.02 -4.56
C VAL A 245 -1.43 -1.35 -4.96
N VAL A 246 -2.05 -2.14 -5.84
CA VAL A 246 -1.41 -3.33 -6.45
C VAL A 246 -0.13 -2.93 -7.19
N SER A 247 -0.14 -1.82 -7.92
CA SER A 247 1.02 -1.35 -8.68
C SER A 247 2.16 -0.85 -7.78
N LEU A 248 1.86 0.01 -6.80
CA LEU A 248 2.83 0.60 -5.88
C LEU A 248 3.45 -0.45 -4.95
N ILE A 249 2.61 -1.18 -4.20
CA ILE A 249 3.07 -2.13 -3.20
C ILE A 249 3.53 -3.43 -3.87
N GLY A 250 2.74 -3.96 -4.81
CA GLY A 250 3.00 -5.24 -5.47
C GLY A 250 4.27 -5.24 -6.31
N LEU A 251 4.59 -4.15 -7.02
CA LEU A 251 5.84 -4.06 -7.79
C LEU A 251 7.06 -4.10 -6.87
N GLY A 252 7.12 -3.20 -5.88
CA GLY A 252 8.29 -3.07 -5.02
C GLY A 252 8.54 -4.34 -4.20
N ILE A 253 7.51 -4.87 -3.54
CA ILE A 253 7.64 -6.09 -2.72
C ILE A 253 8.02 -7.31 -3.59
N ALA A 254 7.45 -7.46 -4.79
CA ALA A 254 7.81 -8.55 -5.69
C ALA A 254 9.25 -8.43 -6.23
N VAL A 255 9.72 -7.21 -6.50
CA VAL A 255 11.11 -6.96 -6.88
C VAL A 255 12.06 -7.20 -5.70
N ASP A 256 11.69 -6.81 -4.48
CA ASP A 256 12.49 -7.03 -3.27
C ASP A 256 12.63 -8.52 -2.92
N TYR A 257 11.52 -9.26 -2.92
CA TYR A 257 11.52 -10.72 -2.75
C TYR A 257 12.34 -11.40 -3.85
N GLY A 258 12.17 -10.96 -5.09
CA GLY A 258 12.99 -11.42 -6.21
C GLY A 258 14.47 -11.11 -6.02
N LEU A 259 14.81 -9.94 -5.46
CA LEU A 259 16.18 -9.50 -5.21
C LEU A 259 16.87 -10.36 -4.15
N PHE A 260 16.20 -10.67 -3.04
CA PHE A 260 16.73 -11.56 -2.01
C PHE A 260 16.94 -12.99 -2.51
N VAL A 261 15.99 -13.53 -3.29
CA VAL A 261 16.08 -14.88 -3.86
C VAL A 261 17.19 -14.98 -4.93
N VAL A 262 17.31 -14.00 -5.84
CA VAL A 262 18.39 -13.95 -6.85
C VAL A 262 19.76 -13.76 -6.20
N SER A 263 19.89 -12.89 -5.19
CA SER A 263 21.15 -12.74 -4.45
C SER A 263 21.56 -14.05 -3.79
N ARG A 264 20.65 -14.68 -3.03
CA ARG A 264 20.99 -15.90 -2.31
C ARG A 264 21.33 -17.06 -3.24
N PHE A 265 20.67 -17.18 -4.39
CA PHE A 265 21.06 -18.17 -5.40
C PHE A 265 22.49 -17.94 -5.92
N ARG A 266 22.87 -16.68 -6.19
CA ARG A 266 24.23 -16.34 -6.64
C ARG A 266 25.27 -16.54 -5.53
N GLU A 267 24.94 -16.29 -4.27
CA GLU A 267 25.78 -16.65 -3.10
C GLU A 267 26.07 -18.16 -3.07
N GLU A 268 25.04 -19.02 -3.15
CA GLU A 268 25.22 -20.48 -3.09
C GLU A 268 25.99 -21.01 -4.33
N ILE A 269 25.77 -20.45 -5.52
CA ILE A 269 26.56 -20.78 -6.73
C ILE A 269 28.03 -20.35 -6.57
N ALA A 270 28.30 -19.20 -5.93
CA ALA A 270 29.66 -18.72 -5.66
C ALA A 270 30.37 -19.50 -4.54
N GLU A 271 29.62 -20.04 -3.56
CA GLU A 271 30.11 -20.99 -2.56
C GLU A 271 30.42 -22.40 -3.14
N GLY A 272 30.17 -22.62 -4.43
CA GLY A 272 30.55 -23.84 -5.16
C GLY A 272 29.49 -24.95 -5.18
N TYR A 273 28.26 -24.69 -4.72
CA TYR A 273 27.15 -25.62 -4.88
C TYR A 273 26.74 -25.77 -6.36
N ASP A 274 26.09 -26.88 -6.71
CA ASP A 274 25.49 -27.06 -8.03
C ASP A 274 24.09 -26.42 -8.11
N THR A 275 23.51 -26.35 -9.31
CA THR A 275 22.24 -25.66 -9.53
C THR A 275 21.08 -26.24 -8.69
N GLU A 276 21.03 -27.56 -8.48
CA GLU A 276 19.97 -28.20 -7.67
C GLU A 276 20.12 -27.86 -6.19
N ALA A 277 21.34 -28.02 -5.64
CA ALA A 277 21.62 -27.67 -4.25
C ALA A 277 21.42 -26.16 -4.01
N ALA A 278 21.88 -25.30 -4.92
CA ALA A 278 21.72 -23.86 -4.84
C ALA A 278 20.25 -23.41 -4.86
N VAL A 279 19.43 -23.93 -5.78
CA VAL A 279 17.96 -23.67 -5.78
C VAL A 279 17.34 -24.11 -4.45
N ARG A 280 17.64 -25.33 -4.00
CA ARG A 280 17.03 -25.89 -2.79
C ARG A 280 17.44 -25.13 -1.52
N ARG A 281 18.72 -24.78 -1.37
CA ARG A 281 19.26 -24.01 -0.23
C ARG A 281 18.75 -22.56 -0.24
N THR A 282 18.56 -21.97 -1.42
CA THR A 282 17.89 -20.67 -1.59
C THR A 282 16.44 -20.71 -1.10
N VAL A 283 15.66 -21.74 -1.48
CA VAL A 283 14.27 -21.90 -1.02
C VAL A 283 14.20 -22.20 0.49
N MET A 284 15.16 -22.93 1.05
CA MET A 284 15.25 -23.19 2.50
C MET A 284 15.61 -21.95 3.33
N THR A 285 16.33 -20.98 2.75
CA THR A 285 16.77 -19.76 3.43
C THR A 285 15.95 -18.54 2.98
N ALA A 286 16.36 -17.86 1.90
CA ALA A 286 15.67 -16.67 1.40
C ALA A 286 14.19 -16.93 1.07
N GLY A 287 13.84 -18.08 0.49
CA GLY A 287 12.44 -18.44 0.21
C GLY A 287 11.59 -18.64 1.48
N ARG A 288 12.19 -19.15 2.56
CA ARG A 288 11.57 -19.20 3.89
C ARG A 288 11.37 -17.78 4.44
N THR A 289 12.40 -16.93 4.39
CA THR A 289 12.31 -15.54 4.89
C THR A 289 11.22 -14.76 4.15
N VAL A 290 11.17 -14.84 2.81
CA VAL A 290 10.12 -14.25 1.96
C VAL A 290 8.72 -14.76 2.32
N ALA A 291 8.55 -16.04 2.65
CA ALA A 291 7.26 -16.57 3.07
C ALA A 291 6.80 -16.03 4.45
N PHE A 292 7.72 -15.89 5.42
CA PHE A 292 7.41 -15.28 6.72
C PHE A 292 7.09 -13.78 6.60
N SER A 293 7.92 -13.06 5.84
CA SER A 293 7.75 -11.69 5.41
C SER A 293 6.34 -11.41 4.87
N ALA A 294 5.92 -12.17 3.86
CA ALA A 294 4.61 -12.03 3.24
C ALA A 294 3.46 -12.32 4.21
N VAL A 295 3.60 -13.32 5.09
CA VAL A 295 2.61 -13.64 6.12
C VAL A 295 2.50 -12.52 7.17
N LEU A 296 3.59 -11.82 7.49
CA LEU A 296 3.58 -10.65 8.39
C LEU A 296 2.88 -9.44 7.77
N ILE A 297 3.13 -9.14 6.50
CA ILE A 297 2.43 -8.05 5.80
C ILE A 297 0.95 -8.40 5.59
N ILE A 298 0.63 -9.65 5.27
CA ILE A 298 -0.76 -10.13 5.16
C ILE A 298 -1.46 -10.06 6.53
N ALA A 299 -0.82 -10.45 7.63
CA ALA A 299 -1.39 -10.31 8.97
C ALA A 299 -1.58 -8.83 9.37
N SER A 300 -0.65 -7.95 8.96
CA SER A 300 -0.77 -6.51 9.16
C SER A 300 -1.90 -5.90 8.33
N GLY A 301 -2.15 -6.43 7.13
CA GLY A 301 -3.31 -6.08 6.30
C GLY A 301 -4.62 -6.57 6.90
N ILE A 302 -4.68 -7.80 7.40
CA ILE A 302 -5.92 -8.41 7.92
C ILE A 302 -6.52 -7.62 9.10
N SER A 303 -5.72 -6.91 9.91
CA SER A 303 -6.25 -6.08 11.00
C SER A 303 -7.15 -4.94 10.49
N LEU A 304 -6.90 -4.43 9.27
CA LEU A 304 -7.73 -3.40 8.63
C LEU A 304 -9.17 -3.87 8.36
N LEU A 305 -9.43 -5.18 8.30
CA LEU A 305 -10.77 -5.73 8.12
C LEU A 305 -11.70 -5.53 9.33
N MET A 306 -11.16 -5.03 10.46
CA MET A 306 -11.96 -4.52 11.59
C MET A 306 -12.63 -3.19 11.27
N LEU A 307 -12.15 -2.42 10.30
CA LEU A 307 -12.73 -1.14 9.93
C LEU A 307 -13.92 -1.37 8.97
N PRO A 308 -15.10 -0.73 9.19
CA PRO A 308 -16.30 -1.03 8.42
C PRO A 308 -16.23 -0.58 6.95
N GLN A 309 -15.41 0.41 6.61
CA GLN A 309 -15.38 1.07 5.30
C GLN A 309 -15.02 0.10 4.15
N GLY A 310 -15.86 0.04 3.12
CA GLY A 310 -15.64 -0.76 1.90
C GLY A 310 -14.34 -0.41 1.15
N PHE A 311 -13.90 0.85 1.23
CA PHE A 311 -12.60 1.32 0.77
C PHE A 311 -11.45 0.52 1.41
N VAL A 312 -11.42 0.47 2.75
CA VAL A 312 -10.35 -0.20 3.51
C VAL A 312 -10.31 -1.69 3.22
N LYS A 313 -11.48 -2.33 3.15
CA LYS A 313 -11.62 -3.76 2.80
C LYS A 313 -11.08 -4.04 1.38
N SER A 314 -11.46 -3.22 0.40
CA SER A 314 -10.98 -3.32 -0.99
C SER A 314 -9.45 -3.25 -1.09
N LEU A 315 -8.83 -2.27 -0.41
CA LEU A 315 -7.38 -2.11 -0.42
C LEU A 315 -6.66 -3.21 0.38
N THR A 316 -7.31 -3.78 1.39
CA THR A 316 -6.79 -4.95 2.11
C THR A 316 -6.75 -6.18 1.19
N TYR A 317 -7.79 -6.40 0.37
CA TYR A 317 -7.78 -7.47 -0.63
C TYR A 317 -6.71 -7.24 -1.70
N ALA A 318 -6.48 -5.99 -2.12
CA ALA A 318 -5.40 -5.61 -3.03
C ALA A 318 -4.01 -5.94 -2.46
N LEU A 319 -3.76 -5.56 -1.20
CA LEU A 319 -2.53 -5.85 -0.47
C LEU A 319 -2.28 -7.36 -0.36
N ILE A 320 -3.29 -8.12 0.08
CA ILE A 320 -3.19 -9.57 0.26
C ILE A 320 -2.94 -10.28 -1.08
N ALA A 321 -3.65 -9.89 -2.15
CA ALA A 321 -3.45 -10.45 -3.48
C ALA A 321 -2.05 -10.16 -4.02
N ALA A 322 -1.60 -8.90 -3.95
CA ALA A 322 -0.30 -8.47 -4.45
C ALA A 322 0.87 -9.12 -3.70
N VAL A 323 0.84 -9.13 -2.36
CA VAL A 323 1.92 -9.67 -1.53
C VAL A 323 1.93 -11.19 -1.50
N GLY A 324 0.75 -11.81 -1.41
CA GLY A 324 0.61 -13.28 -1.46
C GLY A 324 1.09 -13.85 -2.78
N LEU A 325 0.74 -13.22 -3.90
CA LEU A 325 1.23 -13.63 -5.21
C LEU A 325 2.72 -13.33 -5.40
N ALA A 326 3.21 -12.16 -4.97
CA ALA A 326 4.63 -11.81 -5.02
C ALA A 326 5.51 -12.87 -4.32
N ALA A 327 5.10 -13.30 -3.13
CA ALA A 327 5.77 -14.35 -2.36
C ALA A 327 5.69 -15.71 -3.07
N LEU A 328 4.49 -16.09 -3.54
CA LEU A 328 4.28 -17.34 -4.26
C LEU A 328 5.17 -17.40 -5.52
N LEU A 329 5.20 -16.37 -6.36
CA LEU A 329 6.06 -16.30 -7.54
C LEU A 329 7.55 -16.39 -7.17
N SER A 330 7.96 -15.73 -6.08
CA SER A 330 9.34 -15.73 -5.59
C SER A 330 9.81 -17.09 -5.05
N ILE A 331 8.89 -17.98 -4.64
CA ILE A 331 9.20 -19.36 -4.20
C ILE A 331 8.81 -20.44 -5.20
N THR A 332 8.21 -20.10 -6.35
CA THR A 332 7.76 -21.06 -7.39
C THR A 332 8.39 -20.78 -8.75
N LEU A 333 7.96 -19.72 -9.43
CA LEU A 333 8.45 -19.30 -10.74
C LEU A 333 9.95 -18.97 -10.69
N LEU A 334 10.37 -18.11 -9.75
CA LEU A 334 11.74 -17.61 -9.72
C LEU A 334 12.78 -18.72 -9.46
N PRO A 335 12.63 -19.62 -8.48
CA PRO A 335 13.59 -20.71 -8.29
C PRO A 335 13.54 -21.75 -9.42
N ALA A 336 12.40 -21.90 -10.12
CA ALA A 336 12.31 -22.71 -11.33
C ALA A 336 13.14 -22.11 -12.49
N VAL A 337 13.01 -20.80 -12.75
CA VAL A 337 13.79 -20.10 -13.78
C VAL A 337 15.29 -20.09 -13.44
N LEU A 338 15.66 -19.84 -12.19
CA LEU A 338 17.04 -19.98 -11.71
C LEU A 338 17.55 -21.42 -11.88
N GLY A 339 16.69 -22.42 -11.69
CA GLY A 339 16.98 -23.83 -11.96
C GLY A 339 17.17 -24.19 -13.45
N VAL A 340 16.64 -23.38 -14.38
CA VAL A 340 16.90 -23.50 -15.83
C VAL A 340 18.18 -22.76 -16.22
N LEU A 341 18.38 -21.53 -15.72
CA LEU A 341 19.54 -20.71 -16.06
C LEU A 341 20.84 -21.23 -15.45
N GLY A 342 20.82 -21.69 -14.20
CA GLY A 342 22.01 -22.09 -13.46
C GLY A 342 23.04 -20.95 -13.41
N ARG A 343 24.28 -21.25 -13.80
CA ARG A 343 25.37 -20.27 -13.88
C ARG A 343 25.18 -19.18 -14.95
N HIS A 344 24.20 -19.32 -15.86
CA HIS A 344 23.95 -18.33 -16.92
C HIS A 344 23.22 -17.06 -16.44
N VAL A 345 22.78 -17.00 -15.18
CA VAL A 345 22.26 -15.76 -14.54
C VAL A 345 23.27 -14.61 -14.65
N ASP A 346 24.57 -14.93 -14.68
CA ASP A 346 25.69 -13.99 -14.79
C ASP A 346 26.25 -13.82 -16.23
N ALA A 347 25.68 -14.49 -17.24
CA ALA A 347 26.23 -14.53 -18.60
C ALA A 347 26.15 -13.19 -19.36
N LEU A 348 25.20 -12.32 -19.02
CA LEU A 348 25.06 -10.97 -19.60
C LEU A 348 25.47 -9.87 -18.60
N GLY A 349 26.67 -10.02 -18.04
CA GLY A 349 27.29 -9.04 -17.13
C GLY A 349 27.79 -7.76 -17.82
N VAL A 350 28.26 -6.78 -17.03
CA VAL A 350 28.90 -5.54 -17.54
C VAL A 350 29.99 -5.84 -18.58
N ARG A 351 30.82 -6.86 -18.34
CA ARG A 351 31.88 -7.29 -19.27
C ARG A 351 31.38 -7.73 -20.66
N THR A 352 30.09 -8.04 -20.83
CA THR A 352 29.50 -8.34 -22.15
C THR A 352 29.42 -7.08 -23.03
N ALA A 353 29.38 -5.87 -22.46
CA ALA A 353 29.47 -4.62 -23.20
C ALA A 353 30.82 -4.46 -23.95
N PHE A 354 31.89 -5.12 -23.50
CA PHE A 354 33.18 -5.16 -24.24
C PHE A 354 33.12 -5.95 -25.55
N ARG A 355 32.01 -6.66 -25.85
CA ARG A 355 31.79 -7.23 -27.19
C ARG A 355 31.39 -6.18 -28.23
N VAL A 356 30.88 -5.02 -27.82
CA VAL A 356 30.52 -3.91 -28.72
C VAL A 356 31.80 -3.20 -29.17
N PRO A 357 32.19 -3.21 -30.47
CA PRO A 357 33.49 -2.71 -30.90
C PRO A 357 33.75 -1.23 -30.56
N PHE A 358 32.71 -0.40 -30.67
CA PHE A 358 32.74 1.03 -30.32
C PHE A 358 33.12 1.26 -28.86
N LEU A 359 32.37 0.65 -27.93
CA LEU A 359 32.62 0.75 -26.48
C LEU A 359 33.95 0.12 -26.05
N ARG A 360 34.42 -0.90 -26.79
CA ARG A 360 35.71 -1.56 -26.54
C ARG A 360 36.92 -0.70 -26.93
N ASN A 361 36.79 0.14 -27.96
CA ASN A 361 37.92 0.85 -28.56
C ASN A 361 38.14 2.26 -28.00
N TRP A 362 37.10 2.93 -27.50
CA TRP A 362 37.25 4.24 -26.86
C TRP A 362 37.88 4.12 -25.46
N LYS A 363 39.02 4.80 -25.24
CA LYS A 363 39.79 4.69 -23.98
C LYS A 363 38.97 5.05 -22.73
N VAL A 364 38.11 6.08 -22.83
CA VAL A 364 37.30 6.57 -21.70
C VAL A 364 36.22 5.54 -21.32
N SER A 365 35.46 5.02 -22.29
CA SER A 365 34.47 3.97 -22.01
C SER A 365 35.12 2.70 -21.52
N ARG A 366 36.31 2.32 -22.00
CA ARG A 366 37.04 1.15 -21.47
C ARG A 366 37.44 1.34 -20.00
N ALA A 367 37.95 2.51 -19.62
CA ALA A 367 38.28 2.81 -18.22
C ALA A 367 37.02 2.78 -17.33
N TYR A 368 35.94 3.41 -17.77
CA TYR A 368 34.67 3.44 -17.04
C TYR A 368 34.04 2.04 -16.92
N LEU A 369 34.03 1.24 -17.99
CA LEU A 369 33.49 -0.12 -17.97
C LEU A 369 34.34 -1.10 -17.14
N ASN A 370 35.67 -0.93 -17.08
CA ASN A 370 36.53 -1.71 -16.17
C ASN A 370 36.20 -1.37 -14.70
N TRP A 371 36.18 -0.06 -14.37
CA TRP A 371 35.80 0.42 -13.04
C TRP A 371 34.41 -0.06 -12.63
N LEU A 372 33.44 -0.02 -13.55
CA LEU A 372 32.07 -0.49 -13.32
C LEU A 372 32.02 -2.02 -13.16
N ALA A 373 32.73 -2.77 -14.00
CA ALA A 373 32.77 -4.23 -13.89
C ALA A 373 33.40 -4.70 -12.58
N ASP A 374 34.51 -4.12 -12.16
CA ASP A 374 35.20 -4.52 -10.92
C ASP A 374 34.45 -4.05 -9.66
N ARG A 375 33.64 -2.98 -9.77
CA ARG A 375 32.76 -2.50 -8.69
C ARG A 375 31.42 -3.25 -8.60
N LEU A 376 30.92 -3.82 -9.70
CA LEU A 376 29.60 -4.49 -9.76
C LEU A 376 29.65 -6.02 -9.84
N GLN A 377 30.61 -6.61 -10.57
CA GLN A 377 30.63 -8.05 -10.84
C GLN A 377 31.42 -8.90 -9.83
N LYS A 378 32.15 -8.27 -8.89
CA LYS A 378 32.80 -9.01 -7.81
C LYS A 378 31.74 -9.45 -6.78
N THR A 379 31.31 -10.71 -6.86
CA THR A 379 30.63 -11.41 -5.77
C THR A 379 31.60 -11.56 -4.59
N LYS A 380 31.61 -10.58 -3.70
CA LYS A 380 32.50 -10.54 -2.53
C LYS A 380 32.22 -11.72 -1.59
N THR A 381 33.28 -12.28 -1.02
CA THR A 381 33.16 -13.29 0.05
C THR A 381 32.60 -12.66 1.32
N ARG A 382 32.07 -13.47 2.25
CA ARG A 382 31.58 -12.98 3.57
C ARG A 382 32.63 -12.10 4.27
N GLU A 383 33.90 -12.49 4.20
CA GLU A 383 35.06 -11.75 4.74
C GLU A 383 35.31 -10.40 4.02
N GLU A 384 35.30 -10.36 2.67
CA GLU A 384 35.44 -9.11 1.90
C GLU A 384 34.28 -8.11 2.14
N VAL A 385 33.10 -8.61 2.55
CA VAL A 385 31.94 -7.81 2.94
C VAL A 385 32.09 -7.29 4.38
N GLU A 386 32.51 -8.14 5.30
CA GLU A 386 32.72 -7.82 6.72
C GLU A 386 33.85 -6.81 6.95
N ALA A 387 34.95 -6.89 6.19
CA ALA A 387 36.00 -5.87 6.15
C ALA A 387 35.58 -4.55 5.48
N GLY A 388 34.39 -4.52 4.87
CA GLY A 388 33.85 -3.39 4.11
C GLY A 388 33.28 -2.25 4.94
N PHE A 389 32.63 -1.30 4.27
CA PHE A 389 32.00 -0.13 4.88
C PHE A 389 30.98 -0.50 5.97
N TRP A 390 30.09 -1.45 5.67
CA TRP A 390 29.02 -1.86 6.60
C TRP A 390 29.56 -2.43 7.91
N GLY A 391 30.53 -3.36 7.86
CA GLY A 391 31.13 -3.91 9.08
C GLY A 391 31.86 -2.84 9.91
N LYS A 392 32.53 -1.87 9.26
CA LYS A 392 33.16 -0.72 9.94
C LYS A 392 32.14 0.21 10.61
N LEU A 393 31.04 0.54 9.91
CA LEU A 393 29.95 1.37 10.44
C LEU A 393 29.30 0.72 11.66
N VAL A 394 28.94 -0.57 11.56
CA VAL A 394 28.30 -1.33 12.65
C VAL A 394 29.24 -1.48 13.85
N ASN A 395 30.54 -1.72 13.62
CA ASN A 395 31.55 -1.72 14.68
C ASN A 395 31.70 -0.35 15.38
N TRP A 396 31.54 0.76 14.65
CA TRP A 396 31.58 2.11 15.23
C TRP A 396 30.34 2.39 16.09
N VAL A 397 29.15 2.03 15.60
CA VAL A 397 27.89 2.11 16.34
C VAL A 397 27.92 1.26 17.62
N MET A 398 28.31 -0.02 17.52
CA MET A 398 28.40 -0.93 18.68
C MET A 398 29.46 -0.52 19.72
N ARG A 399 30.40 0.37 19.39
CA ARG A 399 31.37 0.93 20.35
C ARG A 399 30.79 2.06 21.21
N ARG A 400 29.72 2.73 20.76
CA ARG A 400 29.08 3.86 21.47
C ARG A 400 27.55 3.85 21.31
N PRO A 401 26.85 2.76 21.67
CA PRO A 401 25.43 2.56 21.33
C PRO A 401 24.51 3.67 21.85
N LEU A 402 24.74 4.19 23.07
CA LEU A 402 23.94 5.28 23.65
C LEU A 402 24.09 6.60 22.87
N VAL A 403 25.24 6.86 22.26
CA VAL A 403 25.53 8.11 21.50
C VAL A 403 24.73 8.15 20.20
N PHE A 404 24.33 7.00 19.65
CA PHE A 404 23.43 6.93 18.50
C PHE A 404 21.98 6.75 18.92
N ALA A 405 21.69 5.85 19.87
CA ALA A 405 20.32 5.54 20.28
C ALA A 405 19.59 6.75 20.88
N ILE A 406 20.22 7.52 21.78
CA ILE A 406 19.53 8.63 22.46
C ILE A 406 19.16 9.76 21.48
N PRO A 407 20.08 10.32 20.66
CA PRO A 407 19.71 11.37 19.71
C PRO A 407 18.73 10.91 18.63
N ILE A 408 18.82 9.64 18.18
CA ILE A 408 17.87 9.08 17.21
C ILE A 408 16.47 8.98 17.81
N VAL A 409 16.33 8.41 19.02
CA VAL A 409 15.01 8.28 19.67
C VAL A 409 14.42 9.65 19.97
N LEU A 410 15.22 10.61 20.46
CA LEU A 410 14.75 11.99 20.67
C LEU A 410 14.33 12.69 19.37
N GLY A 411 15.11 12.54 18.29
CA GLY A 411 14.77 13.09 16.98
C GLY A 411 13.51 12.45 16.37
N MET A 412 13.34 11.14 16.53
CA MET A 412 12.14 10.44 16.09
C MET A 412 10.90 10.83 16.91
N ILE A 413 11.04 11.04 18.22
CA ILE A 413 9.96 11.59 19.07
C ILE A 413 9.63 13.03 18.69
N LEU A 414 10.63 13.87 18.37
CA LEU A 414 10.40 15.23 17.87
C LEU A 414 9.57 15.21 16.56
N LEU A 415 9.87 14.27 15.66
CA LEU A 415 9.11 14.05 14.43
C LEU A 415 7.70 13.48 14.65
N VAL A 416 7.36 12.99 15.86
CA VAL A 416 5.98 12.58 16.20
C VAL A 416 5.12 13.80 16.57
N ILE A 417 5.71 14.90 17.09
CA ILE A 417 4.94 16.04 17.64
C ILE A 417 3.89 16.62 16.67
N PRO A 418 4.16 16.81 15.35
CA PRO A 418 3.15 17.33 14.43
C PRO A 418 1.90 16.45 14.30
N LEU A 419 1.96 15.17 14.68
CA LEU A 419 0.81 14.26 14.66
C LEU A 419 -0.35 14.72 15.56
N PHE A 420 -0.07 15.54 16.58
CA PHE A 420 -1.11 16.14 17.43
C PHE A 420 -1.94 17.23 16.71
N ASN A 421 -1.46 17.75 15.57
CA ASN A 421 -2.20 18.70 14.72
C ASN A 421 -3.06 18.00 13.63
N LEU A 422 -3.13 16.66 13.63
CA LEU A 422 -3.81 15.90 12.59
C LEU A 422 -5.31 16.26 12.51
N SER A 423 -5.72 16.78 11.35
CA SER A 423 -7.13 17.06 11.04
C SER A 423 -7.69 16.08 10.01
N LEU A 424 -8.98 15.77 10.16
CA LEU A 424 -9.70 14.78 9.36
C LEU A 424 -10.93 15.42 8.71
N GLY A 425 -11.30 14.95 7.52
CA GLY A 425 -12.47 15.43 6.79
C GLY A 425 -12.76 14.61 5.53
N GLY A 426 -13.86 14.94 4.85
CA GLY A 426 -14.27 14.31 3.60
C GLY A 426 -13.41 14.68 2.39
N MET A 427 -13.79 14.11 1.24
CA MET A 427 -13.20 14.45 -0.05
C MET A 427 -13.75 15.78 -0.56
N SER A 428 -12.91 16.55 -1.24
CA SER A 428 -13.29 17.81 -1.89
C SER A 428 -12.46 18.03 -3.15
N GLU A 429 -12.84 19.00 -3.98
CA GLU A 429 -12.09 19.49 -5.14
C GLU A 429 -10.63 19.84 -4.80
N LYS A 430 -10.34 20.21 -3.54
CA LYS A 430 -8.99 20.51 -3.04
C LYS A 430 -8.03 19.32 -3.02
N TYR A 431 -8.56 18.11 -3.25
CA TYR A 431 -7.79 16.89 -3.42
C TYR A 431 -7.11 16.83 -4.80
N LEU A 432 -7.52 17.69 -5.74
CA LEU A 432 -6.85 17.98 -7.01
C LEU A 432 -5.89 19.17 -6.85
N PRO A 433 -4.89 19.34 -7.75
CA PRO A 433 -3.96 20.46 -7.68
C PRO A 433 -4.65 21.81 -7.93
N PRO A 434 -4.16 22.93 -7.35
CA PRO A 434 -4.77 24.26 -7.51
C PRO A 434 -4.75 24.83 -8.95
N ASN A 435 -3.99 24.22 -9.87
CA ASN A 435 -3.99 24.53 -11.30
C ASN A 435 -4.84 23.58 -12.15
N ASN A 436 -5.66 22.71 -11.55
CA ASN A 436 -6.58 21.84 -12.27
C ASN A 436 -7.84 22.62 -12.72
N SER A 437 -8.22 22.50 -13.99
CA SER A 437 -9.32 23.26 -14.60
C SER A 437 -10.70 22.94 -14.02
N VAL A 438 -10.98 21.68 -13.63
CA VAL A 438 -12.25 21.29 -13.00
C VAL A 438 -12.33 21.85 -11.58
N ARG A 439 -11.23 21.76 -10.82
CA ARG A 439 -11.15 22.39 -9.50
C ARG A 439 -11.35 23.90 -9.58
N GLN A 440 -10.70 24.58 -10.52
CA GLN A 440 -10.88 26.01 -10.73
C GLN A 440 -12.31 26.35 -11.16
N SER A 441 -12.96 25.51 -11.98
CA SER A 441 -14.37 25.67 -12.34
C SER A 441 -15.30 25.54 -11.11
N GLN A 442 -15.01 24.61 -10.19
CA GLN A 442 -15.74 24.47 -8.93
C GLN A 442 -15.50 25.64 -7.98
N GLU A 443 -14.25 26.05 -7.77
CA GLU A 443 -13.90 27.21 -6.92
C GLU A 443 -14.47 28.52 -7.50
N HIS A 444 -14.58 28.65 -8.83
CA HIS A 444 -15.21 29.79 -9.51
C HIS A 444 -16.73 29.76 -9.45
N PHE A 445 -17.38 28.58 -9.55
CA PHE A 445 -18.80 28.43 -9.27
C PHE A 445 -19.15 28.88 -7.84
N ASP A 446 -18.40 28.41 -6.85
CA ASP A 446 -18.63 28.73 -5.43
C ASP A 446 -18.40 30.24 -5.13
N GLN A 447 -17.60 30.93 -5.95
CA GLN A 447 -17.40 32.39 -5.89
C GLN A 447 -18.52 33.19 -6.59
N LEU A 448 -18.96 32.76 -7.78
CA LEU A 448 -20.00 33.45 -8.56
C LEU A 448 -21.42 33.22 -8.03
N PHE A 449 -21.67 32.04 -7.45
CA PHE A 449 -22.98 31.57 -7.02
C PHE A 449 -22.94 31.04 -5.56
N PRO A 450 -22.57 31.90 -4.59
CA PRO A 450 -22.53 31.49 -3.19
C PRO A 450 -23.91 31.02 -2.69
N GLY A 451 -23.91 29.99 -1.83
CA GLY A 451 -25.13 29.44 -1.24
C GLY A 451 -25.85 28.36 -2.07
N TYR A 452 -25.51 28.14 -3.34
CA TYR A 452 -26.06 27.02 -4.12
C TYR A 452 -25.41 25.68 -3.76
N ARG A 453 -24.08 25.68 -3.53
CA ARG A 453 -23.37 24.53 -2.97
C ARG A 453 -23.65 24.44 -1.47
N THR A 454 -24.44 23.46 -1.04
CA THR A 454 -24.75 23.23 0.37
C THR A 454 -24.44 21.78 0.78
N ASN A 455 -23.98 21.60 2.01
CA ASN A 455 -23.80 20.30 2.66
C ASN A 455 -24.67 20.26 3.93
N PRO A 456 -26.01 20.19 3.80
CA PRO A 456 -26.90 20.25 4.94
C PRO A 456 -26.80 18.99 5.80
N LEU A 457 -27.08 19.14 7.10
CA LEU A 457 -27.48 18.03 7.94
C LEU A 457 -28.97 17.76 7.72
N THR A 458 -29.36 16.49 7.69
CA THR A 458 -30.75 16.06 7.48
C THR A 458 -31.31 15.39 8.72
N LEU A 459 -32.60 15.62 8.99
CA LEU A 459 -33.40 14.93 9.98
C LEU A 459 -34.45 14.09 9.26
N VAL A 460 -34.19 12.80 9.16
CA VAL A 460 -35.07 11.83 8.50
C VAL A 460 -35.97 11.21 9.56
N ILE A 461 -37.23 11.61 9.56
CA ILE A 461 -38.27 11.24 10.53
C ILE A 461 -39.01 10.03 9.95
N GLN A 462 -39.04 8.90 10.67
CA GLN A 462 -39.73 7.68 10.24
C GLN A 462 -40.79 7.25 11.25
N SER A 463 -41.94 6.83 10.75
CA SER A 463 -43.06 6.32 11.56
C SER A 463 -42.95 4.82 11.83
N THR A 464 -42.83 4.42 13.10
CA THR A 464 -42.58 3.01 13.48
C THR A 464 -43.81 2.12 13.39
N ASN A 465 -44.98 2.70 13.13
CA ASN A 465 -46.23 1.98 12.84
C ASN A 465 -46.72 2.20 11.39
N HIS A 466 -45.86 2.74 10.52
CA HIS A 466 -46.14 3.08 9.11
C HIS A 466 -47.34 4.03 8.89
N GLN A 467 -47.80 4.75 9.92
CA GLN A 467 -48.81 5.80 9.75
C GLN A 467 -48.17 7.10 9.22
N PRO A 468 -48.91 7.95 8.49
CA PRO A 468 -48.44 9.26 8.07
C PRO A 468 -47.87 10.10 9.21
N VAL A 469 -46.68 10.69 9.00
CA VAL A 469 -46.08 11.63 9.96
C VAL A 469 -46.80 12.98 9.81
N THR A 470 -47.49 13.41 10.86
CA THR A 470 -48.33 14.61 10.82
C THR A 470 -47.50 15.89 10.89
N ASP A 471 -47.99 16.98 10.31
CA ASP A 471 -47.27 18.26 10.32
C ASP A 471 -47.08 18.82 11.74
N GLN A 472 -47.91 18.41 12.71
CA GLN A 472 -47.69 18.72 14.13
C GLN A 472 -46.48 17.97 14.72
N GLN A 473 -46.25 16.72 14.32
CA GLN A 473 -45.03 15.98 14.69
C GLN A 473 -43.78 16.56 14.02
N VAL A 474 -43.89 16.96 12.75
CA VAL A 474 -42.83 17.66 12.02
C VAL A 474 -42.52 19.00 12.70
N ALA A 475 -43.53 19.77 13.12
CA ALA A 475 -43.35 21.04 13.82
C ALA A 475 -42.71 20.89 15.21
N ASP A 476 -43.07 19.87 15.98
CA ASP A 476 -42.39 19.54 17.26
C ASP A 476 -40.91 19.24 17.04
N ILE A 477 -40.57 18.37 16.10
CA ILE A 477 -39.17 18.04 15.78
C ILE A 477 -38.43 19.28 15.24
N ARG A 478 -39.07 20.08 14.36
CA ARG A 478 -38.50 21.36 13.88
C ARG A 478 -38.23 22.31 15.04
N SER A 479 -39.14 22.48 16.00
CA SER A 479 -38.96 23.37 17.15
C SER A 479 -37.75 22.97 18.02
N LYS A 480 -37.55 21.67 18.22
CA LYS A 480 -36.40 21.13 18.94
C LYS A 480 -35.11 21.38 18.14
N ALA A 481 -35.13 21.16 16.83
CA ALA A 481 -33.99 21.42 15.96
C ALA A 481 -33.62 22.91 15.83
N MET A 482 -34.60 23.83 15.90
CA MET A 482 -34.40 25.29 15.94
C MET A 482 -33.83 25.78 17.28
N SER A 483 -34.03 25.05 18.39
CA SER A 483 -33.41 25.37 19.68
C SER A 483 -31.89 25.16 19.72
N ILE A 484 -31.32 24.52 18.69
CA ILE A 484 -29.89 24.27 18.55
C ILE A 484 -29.29 25.35 17.65
N SER A 485 -28.37 26.16 18.21
CA SER A 485 -27.68 27.23 17.49
C SER A 485 -26.67 26.70 16.47
N GLY A 486 -26.18 27.57 15.57
CA GLY A 486 -25.08 27.26 14.64
C GLY A 486 -25.52 26.69 13.28
N PHE A 487 -26.82 26.60 13.04
CA PHE A 487 -27.41 26.36 11.72
C PHE A 487 -27.70 27.69 11.01
N ILE A 488 -27.75 27.66 9.68
CA ILE A 488 -28.04 28.84 8.87
C ILE A 488 -29.50 29.27 9.11
N GLU A 489 -29.73 30.58 9.22
CA GLU A 489 -31.03 31.23 9.35
C GLU A 489 -31.33 32.02 8.06
N PRO A 490 -32.06 31.42 7.08
CA PRO A 490 -32.37 32.10 5.82
C PRO A 490 -33.17 33.37 6.07
N ASP A 491 -32.77 34.47 5.41
CA ASP A 491 -33.36 35.81 5.55
C ASP A 491 -33.39 36.37 7.00
N ASN A 492 -32.64 35.75 7.93
CA ASN A 492 -32.71 35.97 9.39
C ASN A 492 -34.09 35.66 10.00
N ASP A 493 -34.86 34.74 9.39
CA ASP A 493 -36.13 34.24 9.93
C ASP A 493 -35.99 32.77 10.40
N PRO A 494 -36.07 32.50 11.71
CA PRO A 494 -36.08 31.13 12.23
C PRO A 494 -37.18 30.24 11.62
N ALA A 495 -38.33 30.80 11.21
CA ALA A 495 -39.39 30.02 10.56
C ALA A 495 -38.97 29.44 9.20
N ASN A 496 -37.94 30.02 8.56
CA ASN A 496 -37.35 29.52 7.33
C ASN A 496 -36.27 28.45 7.53
N MET A 497 -35.88 28.14 8.77
CA MET A 497 -34.97 27.04 9.08
C MET A 497 -35.61 25.66 8.85
N TRP A 498 -34.75 24.64 8.68
CA TRP A 498 -35.16 23.23 8.70
C TRP A 498 -36.30 22.92 7.74
N GLN A 499 -36.16 23.39 6.49
CA GLN A 499 -37.13 23.13 5.43
C GLN A 499 -37.20 21.66 5.06
N GLU A 500 -38.35 21.27 4.50
CA GLU A 500 -38.54 19.94 3.96
C GLU A 500 -37.69 19.73 2.70
N ARG A 501 -37.08 18.55 2.54
CA ARG A 501 -36.27 18.20 1.37
C ARG A 501 -37.13 18.27 0.11
N SER A 502 -36.58 18.83 -0.97
CA SER A 502 -37.25 18.83 -2.29
C SER A 502 -37.46 17.41 -2.80
N VAL A 503 -38.68 17.08 -3.24
CA VAL A 503 -38.99 15.76 -3.80
C VAL A 503 -38.67 15.71 -5.30
N ALA A 504 -37.83 14.76 -5.70
CA ALA A 504 -37.47 14.52 -7.09
C ALA A 504 -38.63 13.86 -7.89
N PRO A 505 -38.67 14.04 -9.23
CA PRO A 505 -39.62 13.33 -10.09
C PRO A 505 -39.46 11.80 -9.96
N GLY A 506 -40.58 11.08 -9.84
CA GLY A 506 -40.60 9.62 -9.72
C GLY A 506 -40.34 9.05 -8.32
N ALA A 507 -40.04 9.89 -7.32
CA ALA A 507 -39.88 9.46 -5.93
C ALA A 507 -41.20 8.91 -5.32
N SER A 508 -41.08 7.99 -4.37
CA SER A 508 -42.22 7.23 -3.83
C SER A 508 -43.22 8.05 -3.00
N LYS A 509 -42.77 9.13 -2.34
CA LYS A 509 -43.60 10.02 -1.51
C LYS A 509 -44.38 9.30 -0.39
N ASP A 510 -43.79 8.26 0.20
CA ASP A 510 -44.35 7.58 1.38
C ASP A 510 -44.56 8.60 2.53
N PRO A 511 -45.80 8.88 2.95
CA PRO A 511 -46.07 9.86 4.00
C PRO A 511 -45.66 9.37 5.40
N SER A 512 -45.29 8.10 5.56
CA SER A 512 -44.74 7.54 6.82
C SER A 512 -43.30 8.00 7.09
N VAL A 513 -42.69 8.74 6.16
CA VAL A 513 -41.36 9.37 6.31
C VAL A 513 -41.42 10.85 5.92
N ARG A 514 -40.77 11.72 6.70
CA ARG A 514 -40.56 13.14 6.35
C ARG A 514 -39.09 13.53 6.56
N VAL A 515 -38.53 14.35 5.67
CA VAL A 515 -37.12 14.76 5.75
C VAL A 515 -37.00 16.27 5.85
N LEU A 516 -36.45 16.75 6.97
CA LEU A 516 -36.04 18.15 7.14
C LEU A 516 -34.54 18.31 6.91
N GLN A 517 -34.09 19.48 6.47
CA GLN A 517 -32.66 19.76 6.23
C GLN A 517 -32.28 21.21 6.52
N ASN A 518 -31.07 21.44 7.05
CA ASN A 518 -30.48 22.78 7.17
C ASN A 518 -28.94 22.74 7.12
N GLY A 519 -28.32 23.81 6.63
CA GLY A 519 -26.87 24.00 6.59
C GLY A 519 -26.29 24.44 7.95
N LEU A 520 -25.02 24.12 8.18
CA LEU A 520 -24.24 24.64 9.30
C LEU A 520 -23.58 25.97 8.92
N ILE A 521 -23.53 26.93 9.86
CA ILE A 521 -22.73 28.16 9.70
C ILE A 521 -21.24 27.82 9.71
N ASN A 522 -20.82 26.92 10.60
CA ASN A 522 -19.44 26.47 10.75
C ASN A 522 -19.36 24.93 10.57
N PRO A 523 -18.87 24.42 9.43
CA PRO A 523 -18.67 22.99 9.22
C PRO A 523 -17.76 22.32 10.27
N GLY A 524 -16.85 23.07 10.90
CA GLY A 524 -15.97 22.56 11.96
C GLY A 524 -16.72 22.13 13.24
N GLU A 525 -17.95 22.59 13.45
CA GLU A 525 -18.78 22.16 14.59
C GLU A 525 -19.65 20.93 14.30
N ALA A 526 -19.57 20.34 13.09
CA ALA A 526 -20.45 19.26 12.66
C ALA A 526 -20.52 18.08 13.65
N ALA A 527 -19.39 17.66 14.23
CA ALA A 527 -19.35 16.57 15.22
C ALA A 527 -20.21 16.87 16.47
N LYS A 528 -20.15 18.11 16.98
CA LYS A 528 -20.91 18.58 18.14
C LYS A 528 -22.39 18.75 17.78
N LYS A 529 -22.69 19.38 16.65
CA LYS A 529 -24.07 19.60 16.18
C LYS A 529 -24.79 18.30 15.83
N LEU A 530 -24.06 17.30 15.34
CA LEU A 530 -24.57 15.94 15.15
C LEU A 530 -24.97 15.26 16.47
N GLN A 531 -24.19 15.44 17.54
CA GLN A 531 -24.55 14.96 18.89
C GLN A 531 -25.76 15.70 19.47
N GLU A 532 -25.81 17.04 19.32
CA GLU A 532 -26.94 17.86 19.77
C GLU A 532 -28.25 17.47 19.06
N LEU A 533 -28.22 17.23 17.74
CA LEU A 533 -29.38 16.72 16.98
C LEU A 533 -29.77 15.29 17.38
N ARG A 534 -28.79 14.40 17.63
CA ARG A 534 -29.05 13.01 18.07
C ARG A 534 -29.62 12.91 19.48
N ALA A 535 -29.46 13.96 20.30
CA ALA A 535 -30.07 14.06 21.62
C ALA A 535 -31.55 14.52 21.61
N ILE A 536 -32.11 14.86 20.44
CA ILE A 536 -33.52 15.24 20.31
C ILE A 536 -34.43 14.03 20.57
N THR A 537 -35.17 14.04 21.68
CA THR A 537 -36.19 13.03 21.97
C THR A 537 -37.36 13.12 20.97
N PRO A 538 -37.60 12.07 20.15
CA PRO A 538 -38.68 12.09 19.16
C PRO A 538 -40.06 11.90 19.83
N PRO A 539 -41.16 12.31 19.16
CA PRO A 539 -42.52 11.92 19.52
C PRO A 539 -42.69 10.40 19.61
N LYS A 540 -43.63 9.94 20.46
CA LYS A 540 -43.97 8.52 20.56
C LYS A 540 -44.44 7.98 19.20
N GLY A 541 -43.88 6.85 18.78
CA GLY A 541 -44.18 6.23 17.48
C GLY A 541 -43.31 6.72 16.32
N LEU A 542 -42.34 7.61 16.56
CA LEU A 542 -41.38 8.06 15.55
C LEU A 542 -39.94 7.71 15.95
N GLU A 543 -39.13 7.41 14.94
CA GLU A 543 -37.67 7.41 15.00
C GLU A 543 -37.12 8.58 14.18
N VAL A 544 -35.95 9.11 14.55
CA VAL A 544 -35.28 10.20 13.83
C VAL A 544 -33.84 9.79 13.55
N TYR A 545 -33.48 9.82 12.26
CA TYR A 545 -32.16 9.47 11.76
C TYR A 545 -31.46 10.74 11.27
N VAL A 546 -30.29 11.06 11.85
CA VAL A 546 -29.52 12.26 11.47
C VAL A 546 -28.50 11.90 10.38
N GLY A 547 -28.61 12.57 9.23
CA GLY A 547 -27.85 12.29 8.02
C GLY A 547 -27.30 13.53 7.31
N GLY A 548 -27.01 13.39 6.01
CA GLY A 548 -26.30 14.39 5.20
C GLY A 548 -24.78 14.20 5.23
N THR A 549 -24.06 14.81 4.29
CA THR A 549 -22.62 14.62 4.08
C THR A 549 -21.77 14.81 5.35
N PRO A 550 -21.98 15.86 6.17
CA PRO A 550 -21.21 16.03 7.40
C PRO A 550 -21.47 14.91 8.44
N ALA A 551 -22.66 14.30 8.46
CA ALA A 551 -22.94 13.16 9.34
C ALA A 551 -22.29 11.87 8.84
N LEU A 552 -22.29 11.63 7.51
CA LEU A 552 -21.60 10.50 6.88
C LEU A 552 -20.09 10.53 7.15
N GLU A 553 -19.47 11.70 7.05
CA GLU A 553 -18.06 11.92 7.37
C GLU A 553 -17.76 11.65 8.85
N GLN A 554 -18.53 12.25 9.76
CA GLN A 554 -18.30 12.12 11.20
C GLN A 554 -18.58 10.71 11.74
N ASP A 555 -19.58 9.99 11.21
CA ASP A 555 -19.82 8.58 11.53
C ASP A 555 -18.68 7.68 11.03
N SER A 556 -18.12 7.97 9.85
CA SER A 556 -16.95 7.23 9.34
C SER A 556 -15.69 7.50 10.18
N ILE A 557 -15.47 8.74 10.61
CA ILE A 557 -14.37 9.10 11.53
C ILE A 557 -14.57 8.41 12.89
N HIS A 558 -15.78 8.45 13.45
CA HIS A 558 -16.08 7.87 14.76
C HIS A 558 -15.94 6.34 14.77
N SER A 559 -16.54 5.65 13.80
CA SER A 559 -16.44 4.19 13.66
C SER A 559 -15.00 3.72 13.42
N LEU A 560 -14.17 4.51 12.74
CA LEU A 560 -12.75 4.22 12.57
C LEU A 560 -11.98 4.34 13.89
N PHE A 561 -12.23 5.38 14.70
CA PHE A 561 -11.60 5.52 16.02
C PHE A 561 -12.07 4.48 17.04
N ASP A 562 -13.36 4.09 17.02
CA ASP A 562 -13.92 3.07 17.91
C ASP A 562 -13.32 1.67 17.64
N ASN A 563 -13.10 1.34 16.36
CA ASN A 563 -12.47 0.07 15.95
C ASN A 563 -10.92 0.11 15.95
N MET A 564 -10.30 1.29 16.03
CA MET A 564 -8.83 1.44 16.01
C MET A 564 -8.12 0.67 17.14
N PRO A 565 -8.58 0.67 18.42
CA PRO A 565 -7.98 -0.16 19.46
C PRO A 565 -7.99 -1.65 19.12
N ALA A 566 -9.09 -2.17 18.57
CA ALA A 566 -9.19 -3.57 18.17
C ALA A 566 -8.24 -3.90 17.00
N MET A 567 -8.20 -3.04 15.98
CA MET A 567 -7.24 -3.12 14.87
C MET A 567 -5.79 -3.16 15.39
N LEU A 568 -5.41 -2.25 16.29
CA LEU A 568 -4.06 -2.15 16.84
C LEU A 568 -3.71 -3.36 17.74
N VAL A 569 -4.63 -3.84 18.57
CA VAL A 569 -4.41 -5.04 19.38
C VAL A 569 -4.21 -6.27 18.49
N ILE A 570 -5.01 -6.44 17.44
CA ILE A 570 -4.86 -7.54 16.47
C ILE A 570 -3.53 -7.42 15.71
N LEU A 571 -3.21 -6.23 15.19
CA LEU A 571 -1.96 -5.93 14.48
C LEU A 571 -0.74 -6.31 15.32
N LEU A 572 -0.60 -5.70 16.51
CA LEU A 572 0.55 -5.90 17.40
C LEU A 572 0.64 -7.34 17.89
N THR A 573 -0.48 -7.99 18.24
CA THR A 573 -0.48 -9.37 18.73
C THR A 573 -0.09 -10.36 17.63
N ALA A 574 -0.64 -10.20 16.42
CA ALA A 574 -0.37 -11.08 15.29
C ALA A 574 1.09 -10.99 14.84
N THR A 575 1.64 -9.78 14.65
CA THR A 575 3.05 -9.63 14.25
C THR A 575 4.00 -10.08 15.34
N THR A 576 3.75 -9.74 16.62
CA THR A 576 4.59 -10.18 17.74
C THR A 576 4.64 -11.71 17.85
N LEU A 577 3.50 -12.38 17.67
CA LEU A 577 3.42 -13.85 17.68
C LEU A 577 4.14 -14.48 16.48
N LEU A 578 3.98 -13.92 15.27
CA LEU A 578 4.65 -14.39 14.06
C LEU A 578 6.17 -14.16 14.11
N MET A 579 6.64 -13.02 14.61
CA MET A 579 8.06 -12.73 14.81
C MET A 579 8.67 -13.61 15.91
N PHE A 580 7.91 -13.93 16.97
CA PHE A 580 8.33 -14.94 17.94
C PHE A 580 8.51 -16.32 17.28
N LEU A 581 7.56 -16.76 16.44
CA LEU A 581 7.69 -18.01 15.67
C LEU A 581 8.90 -17.99 14.71
N ALA A 582 9.21 -16.83 14.11
CA ALA A 582 10.31 -16.67 13.18
C ALA A 582 11.69 -16.74 13.88
N PHE A 583 11.86 -16.06 15.02
CA PHE A 583 13.17 -15.90 15.68
C PHE A 583 13.43 -16.80 16.89
N GLY A 584 12.40 -17.37 17.53
CA GLY A 584 12.58 -18.16 18.75
C GLY A 584 13.03 -17.33 19.98
N SER A 585 12.75 -16.03 19.97
CA SER A 585 13.03 -15.03 21.02
C SER A 585 11.75 -14.25 21.36
N VAL A 586 11.59 -13.88 22.64
CA VAL A 586 10.52 -12.97 23.09
C VAL A 586 10.97 -11.50 23.06
N VAL A 587 12.26 -11.25 23.26
CA VAL A 587 12.83 -9.89 23.34
C VAL A 587 12.90 -9.23 21.96
N LEU A 588 13.24 -9.97 20.91
CA LEU A 588 13.34 -9.42 19.55
C LEU A 588 11.99 -8.92 19.00
N PRO A 589 10.87 -9.66 19.08
CA PRO A 589 9.55 -9.15 18.69
C PRO A 589 9.12 -7.88 19.44
N ILE A 590 9.36 -7.80 20.76
CA ILE A 590 9.02 -6.61 21.55
C ILE A 590 9.86 -5.41 21.12
N LYS A 591 11.18 -5.59 20.94
CA LYS A 591 12.08 -4.56 20.40
C LYS A 591 11.63 -4.09 19.01
N ALA A 592 11.20 -5.02 18.15
CA ALA A 592 10.75 -4.72 16.80
C ALA A 592 9.42 -3.95 16.76
N ALA A 593 8.45 -4.34 17.60
CA ALA A 593 7.18 -3.63 17.73
C ALA A 593 7.39 -2.18 18.18
N VAL A 594 8.28 -1.94 19.16
CA VAL A 594 8.63 -0.58 19.62
C VAL A 594 9.32 0.25 18.53
N MET A 595 10.28 -0.34 17.79
CA MET A 595 10.95 0.38 16.69
C MET A 595 10.02 0.66 15.51
N SER A 596 9.12 -0.28 15.18
CA SER A 596 8.11 -0.12 14.13
C SER A 596 7.08 0.95 14.51
N ALA A 597 6.64 0.99 15.78
CA ALA A 597 5.76 2.02 16.30
C ALA A 597 6.41 3.42 16.30
N LEU A 598 7.69 3.52 16.69
CA LEU A 598 8.45 4.78 16.64
C LEU A 598 8.63 5.28 15.20
N THR A 599 8.97 4.38 14.27
CA THR A 599 9.13 4.70 12.83
C THR A 599 7.81 5.13 12.20
N LEU A 600 6.72 4.43 12.51
CA LEU A 600 5.38 4.81 12.10
C LEU A 600 5.00 6.19 12.67
N GLY A 601 5.16 6.42 13.97
CA GLY A 601 4.84 7.70 14.60
C GLY A 601 5.58 8.88 13.96
N SER A 602 6.89 8.74 13.73
CA SER A 602 7.68 9.75 13.01
C SER A 602 7.21 9.95 11.57
N THR A 603 6.79 8.88 10.88
CA THR A 603 6.24 8.96 9.52
C THR A 603 4.91 9.73 9.51
N MET A 604 4.00 9.42 10.43
CA MET A 604 2.70 10.07 10.53
C MET A 604 2.82 11.55 10.90
N GLY A 605 3.78 11.93 11.75
CA GLY A 605 4.09 13.33 12.03
C GLY A 605 4.72 14.06 10.85
N ILE A 606 5.68 13.46 10.12
CA ILE A 606 6.19 14.01 8.85
C ILE A 606 5.07 14.25 7.85
N LEU A 607 4.14 13.28 7.71
CA LEU A 607 3.00 13.38 6.82
C LEU A 607 2.02 14.50 7.24
N THR A 608 1.77 14.66 8.54
CA THR A 608 0.92 15.75 9.05
C THR A 608 1.58 17.11 8.79
N TRP A 609 2.89 17.22 9.02
CA TRP A 609 3.67 18.43 8.76
C TRP A 609 3.69 18.84 7.26
N ILE A 610 3.70 17.87 6.35
CA ILE A 610 3.65 18.12 4.90
C ILE A 610 2.21 18.42 4.43
N PHE A 611 1.24 17.56 4.75
CA PHE A 611 -0.09 17.58 4.13
C PHE A 611 -1.17 18.35 4.91
N VAL A 612 -1.00 18.56 6.22
CA VAL A 612 -1.91 19.35 7.07
C VAL A 612 -1.32 20.72 7.36
N ASP A 613 -0.07 20.80 7.85
CA ASP A 613 0.61 22.09 8.07
C ASP A 613 1.11 22.72 6.75
N GLY A 614 1.10 21.96 5.63
CA GLY A 614 1.32 22.46 4.27
C GLY A 614 2.77 22.62 3.80
N HIS A 615 3.76 22.10 4.54
CA HIS A 615 5.18 22.28 4.19
C HIS A 615 5.53 21.57 2.88
N GLY A 616 5.99 22.32 1.88
CA GLY A 616 6.32 21.82 0.55
C GLY A 616 5.15 21.78 -0.45
N SER A 617 3.93 22.19 -0.05
CA SER A 617 2.73 22.26 -0.89
C SER A 617 2.95 22.92 -2.25
N GLY A 618 3.60 24.09 -2.27
CA GLY A 618 3.92 24.82 -3.51
C GLY A 618 4.94 24.15 -4.43
N LEU A 619 5.87 23.35 -3.89
CA LEU A 619 6.86 22.60 -4.69
C LEU A 619 6.24 21.34 -5.32
N LEU A 620 5.32 20.70 -4.60
CA LEU A 620 4.69 19.44 -4.98
C LEU A 620 3.30 19.62 -5.62
N ASN A 621 2.85 20.87 -5.77
CA ASN A 621 1.56 21.25 -6.36
C ASN A 621 0.39 20.48 -5.72
N PHE A 622 0.13 20.74 -4.43
CA PHE A 622 -1.05 20.27 -3.71
C PHE A 622 -1.56 21.35 -2.75
N THR A 623 -2.79 21.22 -2.25
CA THR A 623 -3.35 22.09 -1.20
C THR A 623 -3.37 21.35 0.14
N ALA A 624 -2.89 22.01 1.20
CA ALA A 624 -2.99 21.48 2.55
C ALA A 624 -4.46 21.37 2.98
N THR A 625 -4.88 20.20 3.46
CA THR A 625 -6.30 19.91 3.71
C THR A 625 -6.47 18.77 4.70
N PRO A 626 -7.54 18.75 5.53
CA PRO A 626 -7.90 17.59 6.33
C PRO A 626 -8.11 16.35 5.45
N LEU A 627 -7.62 15.21 5.92
CA LEU A 627 -7.56 13.97 5.13
C LEU A 627 -8.64 12.96 5.54
N THR A 628 -9.03 12.10 4.58
CA THR A 628 -9.95 11.00 4.85
C THR A 628 -9.31 9.97 5.78
N ALA A 629 -9.94 9.74 6.94
CA ALA A 629 -9.45 8.82 7.97
C ALA A 629 -9.12 7.38 7.46
N PRO A 630 -9.87 6.78 6.51
CA PRO A 630 -9.52 5.50 5.91
C PRO A 630 -8.12 5.39 5.28
N VAL A 631 -7.59 6.48 4.71
CA VAL A 631 -6.23 6.49 4.10
C VAL A 631 -5.15 6.45 5.18
N ILE A 632 -5.42 7.05 6.34
CA ILE A 632 -4.50 7.07 7.49
C ILE A 632 -4.35 5.66 8.08
N ALA A 633 -5.44 4.91 8.23
CA ALA A 633 -5.40 3.52 8.68
C ALA A 633 -4.58 2.62 7.73
N LEU A 634 -4.71 2.81 6.42
CA LEU A 634 -3.91 2.12 5.41
C LEU A 634 -2.40 2.38 5.59
N VAL A 635 -2.00 3.65 5.72
CA VAL A 635 -0.58 4.01 5.93
C VAL A 635 -0.04 3.43 7.24
N VAL A 636 -0.86 3.41 8.30
CA VAL A 636 -0.54 2.75 9.58
C VAL A 636 -0.25 1.26 9.40
N ALA A 637 -1.16 0.51 8.79
CA ALA A 637 -1.02 -0.94 8.64
C ALA A 637 0.09 -1.34 7.65
N VAL A 638 0.18 -0.67 6.50
CA VAL A 638 1.21 -0.98 5.48
C VAL A 638 2.60 -0.52 5.94
N GLY A 639 2.71 0.68 6.53
CA GLY A 639 3.98 1.19 7.04
C GLY A 639 4.56 0.32 8.16
N TYR A 640 3.70 -0.12 9.10
CA TYR A 640 4.10 -1.07 10.15
C TYR A 640 4.43 -2.47 9.59
N GLY A 641 3.67 -2.95 8.60
CA GLY A 641 3.95 -4.21 7.89
C GLY A 641 5.31 -4.21 7.19
N LEU A 642 5.65 -3.13 6.47
CA LEU A 642 6.95 -2.98 5.80
C LEU A 642 8.12 -2.88 6.80
N ALA A 643 7.96 -2.13 7.89
CA ALA A 643 9.01 -2.01 8.91
C ALA A 643 9.30 -3.37 9.59
N THR A 644 8.24 -4.09 9.98
CA THR A 644 8.38 -5.42 10.62
C THR A 644 8.94 -6.47 9.65
N ASP A 645 8.50 -6.47 8.38
CA ASP A 645 9.06 -7.31 7.32
C ASP A 645 10.57 -7.11 7.15
N TYR A 646 10.99 -5.89 6.86
CA TYR A 646 12.40 -5.62 6.66
C TYR A 646 13.20 -6.00 7.93
N GLU A 647 12.68 -5.79 9.16
CA GLU A 647 13.37 -6.25 10.38
C GLU A 647 13.55 -7.78 10.40
N VAL A 648 12.59 -8.57 9.91
CA VAL A 648 12.78 -10.03 9.73
C VAL A 648 13.92 -10.36 8.77
N PHE A 649 14.04 -9.67 7.63
CA PHE A 649 15.18 -9.89 6.72
C PHE A 649 16.55 -9.65 7.37
N LEU A 650 16.65 -8.64 8.25
CA LEU A 650 17.89 -8.31 8.97
C LEU A 650 18.16 -9.30 10.11
N VAL A 651 17.20 -9.48 11.01
CA VAL A 651 17.35 -10.30 12.22
C VAL A 651 17.44 -11.79 11.87
N SER A 652 16.78 -12.27 10.82
CA SER A 652 16.92 -13.67 10.36
C SER A 652 18.36 -14.05 10.02
N ARG A 653 19.19 -13.11 9.53
CA ARG A 653 20.62 -13.37 9.26
C ARG A 653 21.48 -13.27 10.52
N MET A 654 21.08 -12.46 11.50
CA MET A 654 21.71 -12.45 12.82
C MET A 654 21.42 -13.75 13.59
N VAL A 655 20.20 -14.30 13.47
CA VAL A 655 19.84 -15.63 14.00
C VAL A 655 20.67 -16.74 13.34
N GLU A 656 20.76 -16.76 12.00
CA GLU A 656 21.61 -17.72 11.25
C GLU A 656 23.07 -17.70 11.75
N ALA A 657 23.65 -16.51 11.93
CA ALA A 657 25.00 -16.34 12.45
C ALA A 657 25.12 -16.82 13.91
N ARG A 658 24.16 -16.46 14.78
CA ARG A 658 24.14 -16.86 16.19
C ARG A 658 24.00 -18.37 16.38
N GLU A 659 23.15 -19.04 15.60
CA GLU A 659 22.99 -20.50 15.63
C GLU A 659 24.18 -21.26 15.05
N SER A 660 25.00 -20.61 14.21
CA SER A 660 26.32 -21.14 13.81
C SER A 660 27.40 -21.05 14.91
N GLY A 661 27.05 -20.58 16.12
CA GLY A 661 27.91 -20.55 17.30
C GLY A 661 28.61 -19.21 17.58
N MET A 662 28.32 -18.16 16.79
CA MET A 662 29.00 -16.86 16.89
C MET A 662 28.57 -16.06 18.13
N SER A 663 29.40 -15.13 18.59
CA SER A 663 29.00 -14.19 19.64
C SER A 663 27.90 -13.24 19.15
N THR A 664 27.11 -12.67 20.07
CA THR A 664 26.06 -11.70 19.72
C THR A 664 26.58 -10.50 18.92
N GLN A 665 27.80 -10.04 19.22
CA GLN A 665 28.41 -8.90 18.51
C GLN A 665 28.81 -9.26 17.07
N GLU A 666 29.31 -10.48 16.85
CA GLU A 666 29.63 -10.98 15.51
C GLU A 666 28.36 -11.30 14.72
N ALA A 667 27.34 -11.86 15.36
CA ALA A 667 26.04 -12.10 14.75
C ALA A 667 25.38 -10.80 14.25
N ILE A 668 25.41 -9.72 15.05
CA ILE A 668 24.95 -8.38 14.63
C ILE A 668 25.82 -7.86 13.47
N ARG A 669 27.15 -7.96 13.57
CA ARG A 669 28.09 -7.49 12.54
C ARG A 669 27.89 -8.19 11.20
N ILE A 670 27.81 -9.52 11.19
CA ILE A 670 27.67 -10.37 10.01
C ILE A 670 26.28 -10.22 9.39
N GLY A 671 25.23 -10.21 10.21
CA GLY A 671 23.86 -9.95 9.76
C GLY A 671 23.76 -8.63 9.01
N THR A 672 24.10 -7.51 9.66
CA THR A 672 24.00 -6.18 9.04
C THR A 672 25.00 -5.97 7.89
N ALA A 673 26.21 -6.54 7.94
CA ALA A 673 27.17 -6.39 6.85
C ALA A 673 26.74 -7.13 5.58
N THR A 674 26.21 -8.35 5.71
CA THR A 674 25.75 -9.14 4.56
C THR A 674 24.44 -8.62 3.98
N THR A 675 23.48 -8.18 4.80
CA THR A 675 22.19 -7.66 4.30
C THR A 675 22.25 -6.20 3.88
N GLY A 676 23.19 -5.39 4.39
CA GLY A 676 23.18 -3.93 4.23
C GLY A 676 23.11 -3.44 2.77
N ARG A 677 23.80 -4.10 1.83
CA ARG A 677 23.69 -3.78 0.39
C ARG A 677 22.33 -4.20 -0.20
N LEU A 678 21.78 -5.32 0.23
CA LEU A 678 20.51 -5.84 -0.29
C LEU A 678 19.32 -5.04 0.23
N ILE A 679 19.31 -4.68 1.51
CA ILE A 679 18.25 -3.85 2.10
C ILE A 679 18.28 -2.43 1.52
N THR A 680 19.45 -1.81 1.40
CA THR A 680 19.53 -0.46 0.78
C THR A 680 19.17 -0.46 -0.71
N ALA A 681 19.40 -1.56 -1.41
CA ALA A 681 18.97 -1.74 -2.79
C ALA A 681 17.45 -1.92 -2.92
N ALA A 682 16.87 -2.81 -2.11
CA ALA A 682 15.44 -3.05 -1.99
C ALA A 682 14.68 -1.75 -1.63
N ALA A 683 15.16 -1.08 -0.58
CA ALA A 683 14.68 0.24 -0.18
C ALA A 683 14.76 1.26 -1.33
N LEU A 684 15.87 1.34 -2.06
CA LEU A 684 15.98 2.27 -3.20
C LEU A 684 15.00 1.92 -4.34
N VAL A 685 14.71 0.64 -4.58
CA VAL A 685 13.69 0.22 -5.55
C VAL A 685 12.30 0.68 -5.12
N LEU A 686 11.84 0.34 -3.91
CA LEU A 686 10.49 0.69 -3.46
C LEU A 686 10.34 2.21 -3.24
N ALA A 687 11.41 2.91 -2.84
CA ALA A 687 11.45 4.37 -2.83
C ALA A 687 11.35 5.00 -4.23
N VAL A 688 11.92 4.37 -5.28
CA VAL A 688 11.75 4.81 -6.68
C VAL A 688 10.32 4.59 -7.17
N VAL A 689 9.71 3.45 -6.84
CA VAL A 689 8.30 3.18 -7.19
C VAL A 689 7.38 4.18 -6.49
N ALA A 690 7.51 4.35 -5.18
CA ALA A 690 6.75 5.35 -4.40
C ALA A 690 7.00 6.77 -4.90
N GLY A 691 8.26 7.13 -5.19
CA GLY A 691 8.66 8.42 -5.75
C GLY A 691 8.03 8.75 -7.10
N SER A 692 7.52 7.76 -7.86
CA SER A 692 6.75 8.02 -9.08
C SER A 692 5.29 8.44 -8.81
N PHE A 693 4.70 7.97 -7.71
CA PHE A 693 3.34 8.33 -7.26
C PHE A 693 3.30 9.60 -6.39
N VAL A 694 4.44 10.01 -5.83
CA VAL A 694 4.65 11.33 -5.18
C VAL A 694 4.26 12.52 -6.09
N PHE A 695 4.32 12.34 -7.40
CA PHE A 695 3.90 13.34 -8.41
C PHE A 695 2.44 13.19 -8.87
N SER A 696 1.62 12.38 -8.18
CA SER A 696 0.19 12.25 -8.49
C SER A 696 -0.55 13.57 -8.33
N ASP A 697 -1.54 13.82 -9.18
CA ASP A 697 -2.43 14.96 -9.02
C ASP A 697 -3.40 14.77 -7.83
N LEU A 698 -3.66 13.51 -7.43
CA LEU A 698 -4.52 13.16 -6.31
C LEU A 698 -3.76 13.21 -4.97
N VAL A 699 -4.16 14.10 -4.05
CA VAL A 699 -3.48 14.30 -2.76
C VAL A 699 -3.44 13.04 -1.88
N MET A 700 -4.49 12.19 -1.94
CA MET A 700 -4.50 10.89 -1.23
C MET A 700 -3.39 9.94 -1.71
N MET A 701 -3.09 9.96 -3.02
CA MET A 701 -2.02 9.13 -3.58
C MET A 701 -0.64 9.71 -3.26
N LYS A 702 -0.49 11.04 -3.29
CA LYS A 702 0.71 11.72 -2.76
C LYS A 702 0.98 11.33 -1.30
N TYR A 703 -0.04 11.40 -0.44
CA TYR A 703 0.06 11.07 0.99
C TYR A 703 0.52 9.62 1.22
N LEU A 704 -0.14 8.65 0.57
CA LEU A 704 0.22 7.24 0.65
C LEU A 704 1.67 7.02 0.15
N ALA A 705 2.02 7.57 -1.02
CA ALA A 705 3.34 7.41 -1.61
C ALA A 705 4.46 8.01 -0.74
N PHE A 706 4.26 9.22 -0.20
CA PHE A 706 5.18 9.82 0.77
C PHE A 706 5.27 9.01 2.06
N GLY A 707 4.16 8.45 2.55
CA GLY A 707 4.14 7.68 3.79
C GLY A 707 4.96 6.41 3.69
N LEU A 708 4.75 5.64 2.62
CA LEU A 708 5.55 4.44 2.36
C LEU A 708 7.03 4.79 2.13
N MET A 709 7.32 5.84 1.36
CA MET A 709 8.69 6.30 1.10
C MET A 709 9.40 6.77 2.39
N ALA A 710 8.74 7.55 3.24
CA ALA A 710 9.33 8.09 4.47
C ALA A 710 9.54 7.01 5.54
N ALA A 711 8.55 6.15 5.79
CA ALA A 711 8.70 5.00 6.70
C ALA A 711 9.86 4.10 6.27
N LEU A 712 9.94 3.79 4.98
CA LEU A 712 10.98 2.97 4.41
C LEU A 712 12.35 3.64 4.48
N LEU A 713 12.49 4.94 4.15
CA LEU A 713 13.79 5.61 4.21
C LEU A 713 14.30 5.76 5.65
N LEU A 714 13.41 6.02 6.61
CA LEU A 714 13.72 6.02 8.04
C LEU A 714 14.18 4.64 8.51
N ASP A 715 13.44 3.58 8.17
CA ASP A 715 13.81 2.22 8.57
C ASP A 715 15.13 1.75 7.90
N ALA A 716 15.19 1.88 6.57
CA ALA A 716 16.34 1.48 5.75
C ALA A 716 17.66 2.11 6.21
N THR A 717 17.62 3.35 6.73
CA THR A 717 18.80 4.12 7.13
C THR A 717 18.92 4.29 8.64
N VAL A 718 18.08 5.13 9.26
CA VAL A 718 18.17 5.53 10.68
C VAL A 718 18.01 4.32 11.60
N VAL A 719 16.97 3.51 11.40
CA VAL A 719 16.65 2.38 12.28
C VAL A 719 17.69 1.27 12.11
N ARG A 720 17.94 0.80 10.90
CA ARG A 720 18.82 -0.36 10.65
C ARG A 720 20.29 -0.11 10.83
N MET A 721 20.81 1.02 10.35
CA MET A 721 22.26 1.25 10.34
C MET A 721 22.76 1.66 11.73
N PHE A 722 21.89 2.24 12.56
CA PHE A 722 22.25 2.83 13.85
C PHE A 722 21.42 2.28 15.03
N LEU A 723 20.09 2.38 14.99
CA LEU A 723 19.26 2.08 16.17
C LEU A 723 19.20 0.59 16.52
N VAL A 724 18.98 -0.30 15.54
CA VAL A 724 18.92 -1.76 15.73
C VAL A 724 20.24 -2.31 16.31
N PRO A 725 21.43 -2.05 15.72
CA PRO A 725 22.70 -2.47 16.29
C PRO A 725 22.94 -1.87 17.69
N SER A 726 22.55 -0.61 17.93
CA SER A 726 22.73 0.04 19.23
C SER A 726 21.92 -0.64 20.33
N VAL A 727 20.63 -0.86 20.11
CA VAL A 727 19.74 -1.45 21.12
C VAL A 727 20.03 -2.94 21.31
N MET A 728 20.34 -3.70 20.26
CA MET A 728 20.78 -5.09 20.41
C MET A 728 22.14 -5.20 21.13
N LYS A 729 23.05 -4.24 20.95
CA LYS A 729 24.32 -4.17 21.70
C LYS A 729 24.11 -3.84 23.18
N LEU A 730 23.05 -3.10 23.53
CA LEU A 730 22.67 -2.80 24.93
C LEU A 730 21.97 -3.98 25.61
N LEU A 731 21.08 -4.68 24.89
CA LEU A 731 20.40 -5.90 25.34
C LEU A 731 21.34 -7.11 25.45
N GLY A 732 22.45 -7.12 24.70
CA GLY A 732 23.43 -8.20 24.74
C GLY A 732 22.83 -9.57 24.43
N ASP A 733 23.22 -10.59 25.18
CA ASP A 733 22.80 -11.97 24.96
C ASP A 733 21.31 -12.22 25.31
N ASP A 734 20.66 -11.33 26.06
CA ASP A 734 19.22 -11.40 26.36
C ASP A 734 18.35 -11.19 25.12
N CYS A 735 18.89 -10.62 24.03
CA CYS A 735 18.27 -10.62 22.70
C CYS A 735 17.73 -12.01 22.30
N TRP A 736 18.39 -13.08 22.70
CA TRP A 736 18.09 -14.44 22.27
C TRP A 736 17.17 -15.20 23.25
N TRP A 737 16.69 -14.56 24.32
CA TRP A 737 15.94 -15.23 25.38
C TRP A 737 14.54 -15.69 24.93
N ALA A 738 14.19 -16.93 25.26
CA ALA A 738 12.83 -17.46 25.18
C ALA A 738 12.60 -18.62 26.17
N PRO A 739 11.37 -18.81 26.66
CA PRO A 739 11.00 -19.96 27.49
C PRO A 739 11.25 -21.33 26.84
N ARG A 740 11.65 -22.31 27.65
CA ARG A 740 11.90 -23.71 27.20
C ARG A 740 10.67 -24.43 26.63
N TRP A 741 9.46 -23.93 26.85
CA TRP A 741 8.24 -24.47 26.22
C TRP A 741 8.03 -23.87 24.82
N MET A 742 8.25 -22.56 24.65
CA MET A 742 8.17 -21.84 23.38
C MET A 742 9.08 -22.43 22.30
N ARG A 743 10.37 -22.66 22.61
CA ARG A 743 11.31 -23.31 21.66
C ARG A 743 10.93 -24.76 21.30
N ARG A 744 10.19 -25.47 22.18
CA ARG A 744 9.63 -26.80 21.88
C ARG A 744 8.40 -26.75 20.97
N VAL A 745 7.66 -25.65 20.95
CA VAL A 745 6.56 -25.41 19.99
C VAL A 745 7.14 -25.08 18.61
N GLN A 746 8.10 -24.15 18.54
CA GLN A 746 8.74 -23.73 17.29
C GLN A 746 9.40 -24.91 16.53
N THR A 747 10.09 -25.80 17.26
CA THR A 747 10.68 -27.02 16.67
C THR A 747 9.63 -28.03 16.23
N ARG A 748 8.55 -28.25 17.00
CA ARG A 748 7.43 -29.13 16.61
C ARG A 748 6.68 -28.69 15.35
N ILE A 749 6.59 -27.39 15.09
CA ILE A 749 5.96 -26.85 13.86
C ILE A 749 6.90 -26.99 12.64
N GLY A 750 8.12 -27.50 12.81
CA GLY A 750 9.09 -27.68 11.72
C GLY A 750 9.78 -26.38 11.30
N LEU A 751 9.71 -25.34 12.13
CA LEU A 751 10.33 -24.02 11.89
C LEU A 751 11.73 -23.91 12.52
N GLY A 752 12.17 -24.91 13.29
CA GLY A 752 13.54 -25.05 13.79
C GLY A 752 14.56 -25.55 12.74
N GLU A 753 14.14 -25.86 11.51
CA GLU A 753 15.04 -26.25 10.41
C GLU A 753 15.85 -25.04 9.91
N ILE A 754 16.98 -24.73 10.55
CA ILE A 754 17.92 -23.65 10.15
C ILE A 754 19.31 -24.19 9.77
N GLN A 755 19.78 -25.26 10.42
CA GLN A 755 21.03 -25.93 10.03
C GLN A 755 20.89 -26.62 8.67
N LEU A 756 21.60 -26.08 7.67
CA LEU A 756 21.77 -26.71 6.36
C LEU A 756 22.90 -27.75 6.43
N PRO A 757 22.70 -29.00 5.99
CA PRO A 757 23.81 -29.94 5.80
C PRO A 757 24.78 -29.42 4.72
N ASP A 758 26.07 -29.74 4.88
CA ASP A 758 27.06 -29.49 3.83
C ASP A 758 26.91 -30.51 2.71
N GLU A 759 26.42 -30.05 1.56
CA GLU A 759 26.23 -30.82 0.33
C GLU A 759 27.12 -30.30 -0.80
N ARG A 760 28.26 -29.67 -0.49
CA ARG A 760 29.26 -29.29 -1.50
C ARG A 760 29.75 -30.56 -2.20
N LYS A 761 29.36 -30.74 -3.46
CA LYS A 761 29.91 -31.78 -4.34
C LYS A 761 31.41 -31.53 -4.49
N ARG A 762 32.20 -32.27 -3.70
CA ARG A 762 33.65 -32.32 -3.84
C ARG A 762 33.98 -32.62 -5.31
N PRO A 763 34.93 -31.91 -5.94
CA PRO A 763 35.30 -32.21 -7.31
C PRO A 763 35.78 -33.66 -7.38
N VAL A 764 35.13 -34.46 -8.24
CA VAL A 764 35.60 -35.81 -8.55
C VAL A 764 36.86 -35.64 -9.38
N THR A 765 38.02 -35.67 -8.74
CA THR A 765 39.30 -35.77 -9.44
C THR A 765 39.36 -37.13 -10.13
N ASP A 766 39.51 -37.13 -11.45
CA ASP A 766 39.44 -38.34 -12.27
C ASP A 766 40.39 -39.45 -11.81
N GLY A 767 39.82 -40.62 -11.50
CA GLY A 767 40.47 -41.92 -11.66
C GLY A 767 41.72 -42.23 -10.83
N ARG A 768 42.21 -41.36 -9.93
CA ARG A 768 43.42 -41.63 -9.15
C ARG A 768 43.31 -41.22 -7.68
N ALA A 769 43.30 -42.22 -6.81
CA ALA A 769 43.41 -42.03 -5.37
C ALA A 769 44.79 -41.43 -5.02
N ALA A 770 44.80 -40.15 -4.64
CA ALA A 770 45.96 -39.55 -4.02
C ALA A 770 46.24 -40.26 -2.68
N ARG A 771 47.42 -40.89 -2.56
CA ARG A 771 47.88 -41.39 -1.26
C ARG A 771 48.00 -40.20 -0.29
N PRO A 772 47.63 -40.35 0.99
CA PRO A 772 47.82 -39.28 1.96
C PRO A 772 49.31 -38.92 2.05
N PRO A 773 49.66 -37.63 2.20
CA PRO A 773 51.04 -37.23 2.40
C PRO A 773 51.52 -37.81 3.73
N VAL A 774 52.57 -38.64 3.69
CA VAL A 774 53.20 -39.16 4.90
C VAL A 774 53.89 -37.97 5.59
N THR A 775 53.35 -37.54 6.72
CA THR A 775 53.97 -36.51 7.55
C THR A 775 55.30 -37.00 8.08
N ALA A 776 56.40 -36.43 7.59
CA ALA A 776 57.74 -36.67 8.10
C ALA A 776 57.90 -36.05 9.50
N GLY A 777 57.37 -36.74 10.51
CA GLY A 777 57.52 -36.35 11.91
C GLY A 777 58.97 -36.53 12.34
N LEU A 778 59.63 -35.43 12.71
CA LEU A 778 60.94 -35.43 13.36
C LEU A 778 60.82 -36.01 14.78
N VAL A 779 60.87 -37.34 14.88
CA VAL A 779 61.04 -38.03 16.17
C VAL A 779 62.52 -37.98 16.54
N ALA A 780 62.84 -37.33 17.64
CA ALA A 780 64.21 -37.24 18.15
C ALA A 780 64.74 -38.63 18.51
N ALA A 781 66.02 -38.89 18.21
CA ALA A 781 66.65 -40.16 18.52
C ALA A 781 66.78 -40.36 20.04
N GLY A 782 66.14 -41.41 20.57
CA GLY A 782 66.42 -41.88 21.93
C GLY A 782 67.85 -42.43 22.04
N PRO A 783 68.51 -42.32 23.20
CA PRO A 783 69.87 -42.82 23.38
C PRO A 783 69.93 -44.33 23.20
N ARG A 784 70.95 -44.83 22.50
CA ARG A 784 71.22 -46.26 22.35
C ARG A 784 71.68 -46.85 23.68
N PRO A 785 71.25 -48.08 24.05
CA PRO A 785 71.89 -48.81 25.14
C PRO A 785 73.36 -49.13 24.78
N PRO A 786 74.25 -49.32 25.77
CA PRO A 786 75.65 -49.66 25.52
C PRO A 786 75.80 -51.05 24.89
N HIS A 787 76.89 -51.24 24.14
CA HIS A 787 77.24 -52.51 23.53
C HIS A 787 77.64 -53.56 24.57
N ASP A 788 77.12 -54.77 24.43
CA ASP A 788 77.71 -55.98 24.99
C ASP A 788 78.90 -56.41 24.10
N PRO A 789 80.11 -56.61 24.65
CA PRO A 789 81.32 -56.94 23.88
C PRO A 789 81.52 -58.45 23.63
N THR A 790 80.60 -59.34 24.04
CA THR A 790 80.88 -60.79 24.11
C THR A 790 80.70 -61.61 22.83
N HIS A 791 80.23 -61.04 21.72
CA HIS A 791 80.03 -61.77 20.46
C HIS A 791 80.69 -61.11 19.22
N PRO A 792 81.54 -61.83 18.46
CA PRO A 792 82.23 -61.31 17.27
C PRO A 792 81.35 -61.32 16.00
N SER A 793 81.86 -60.72 14.92
CA SER A 793 81.05 -60.15 13.82
C SER A 793 81.26 -60.74 12.42
N THR A 794 80.34 -60.39 11.51
CA THR A 794 80.52 -60.25 10.03
C THR A 794 80.75 -61.53 9.20
N PRO A 795 80.57 -61.53 7.85
CA PRO A 795 80.36 -60.39 6.94
C PRO A 795 79.12 -60.44 6.00
N GLU A 796 79.03 -59.39 5.17
CA GLU A 796 77.93 -59.03 4.27
C GLU A 796 77.94 -59.71 2.88
N SER A 797 76.74 -59.82 2.29
CA SER A 797 76.38 -59.50 0.89
C SER A 797 76.99 -60.24 -0.33
N SER A 798 76.10 -60.61 -1.25
CA SER A 798 76.30 -60.68 -2.72
C SER A 798 74.90 -60.64 -3.37
N GLN A 799 74.43 -59.51 -3.90
CA GLN A 799 74.61 -58.95 -5.26
C GLN A 799 73.50 -59.31 -6.27
N ARG A 800 72.82 -58.25 -6.76
CA ARG A 800 72.28 -57.99 -8.13
C ARG A 800 71.47 -59.08 -8.89
N GLY A 801 70.27 -58.73 -9.39
CA GLY A 801 69.58 -59.52 -10.42
C GLY A 801 68.26 -58.92 -10.96
N SER A 802 68.31 -58.30 -12.13
CA SER A 802 67.22 -57.70 -12.93
C SER A 802 66.05 -58.61 -13.35
N ALA A 803 64.83 -58.06 -13.51
CA ALA A 803 63.88 -58.34 -14.63
C ALA A 803 62.58 -57.49 -14.56
N ARG A 804 61.73 -57.55 -15.60
CA ARG A 804 60.43 -56.84 -15.77
C ARG A 804 59.30 -57.82 -16.23
N PRO A 805 58.02 -57.40 -16.42
CA PRO A 805 56.85 -58.28 -16.25
C PRO A 805 56.19 -58.78 -17.55
N GLU A 806 55.20 -59.69 -17.40
CA GLU A 806 54.26 -60.12 -18.44
C GLU A 806 52.78 -59.91 -18.04
N ILE A 807 51.85 -60.14 -18.98
CA ILE A 807 50.47 -59.63 -18.98
C ILE A 807 49.45 -60.65 -19.50
N GLY A 808 48.27 -60.70 -18.86
CA GLY A 808 46.98 -61.08 -19.50
C GLY A 808 46.48 -62.50 -19.23
N PRO A 809 45.37 -62.93 -19.88
CA PRO A 809 44.43 -62.16 -20.71
C PRO A 809 42.95 -62.29 -20.22
N ALA A 810 41.98 -61.86 -21.03
CA ALA A 810 40.53 -62.00 -20.77
C ALA A 810 39.75 -62.45 -22.03
N GLN A 811 38.61 -63.16 -21.86
CA GLN A 811 37.69 -63.57 -22.94
C GLN A 811 36.21 -63.64 -22.45
N SER A 812 35.25 -63.98 -23.33
CA SER A 812 33.95 -63.27 -23.36
C SER A 812 32.67 -64.05 -23.75
N GLY A 813 31.59 -63.88 -22.95
CA GLY A 813 30.16 -64.03 -23.33
C GLY A 813 29.60 -65.46 -23.50
N PRO A 814 28.30 -65.64 -23.85
CA PRO A 814 27.21 -64.65 -23.97
C PRO A 814 25.80 -65.08 -23.43
N SER A 815 24.81 -64.17 -23.54
CA SER A 815 23.38 -64.42 -23.91
C SER A 815 22.23 -64.54 -22.87
N SER A 816 21.06 -64.06 -23.33
CA SER A 816 19.66 -64.35 -22.93
C SER A 816 19.06 -63.69 -21.68
N ALA A 817 17.72 -63.64 -21.64
CA ALA A 817 16.91 -62.94 -20.63
C ALA A 817 15.67 -63.78 -20.23
N GLY A 818 15.22 -63.68 -18.96
CA GLY A 818 14.03 -64.41 -18.49
C GLY A 818 13.55 -64.08 -17.06
N THR A 819 12.36 -63.47 -16.99
CA THR A 819 11.28 -63.73 -16.01
C THR A 819 11.53 -63.69 -14.47
N LYS A 820 11.09 -62.57 -13.87
CA LYS A 820 10.30 -62.39 -12.61
C LYS A 820 10.62 -63.13 -11.27
N GLN A 821 10.36 -62.35 -10.21
CA GLN A 821 10.00 -62.71 -8.81
C GLN A 821 11.09 -63.23 -7.84
N ILE A 822 11.30 -62.44 -6.77
CA ILE A 822 11.52 -62.89 -5.37
C ILE A 822 11.21 -61.68 -4.43
N PRO A 823 10.77 -61.88 -3.16
CA PRO A 823 9.93 -60.88 -2.47
C PRO A 823 10.66 -59.86 -1.58
N ILE A 824 9.92 -58.80 -1.21
CA ILE A 824 10.34 -57.75 -0.26
C ILE A 824 10.41 -58.31 1.17
N LYS A 825 11.50 -58.05 1.87
CA LYS A 825 11.56 -58.14 3.34
C LYS A 825 12.29 -56.91 3.90
N ALA A 826 11.60 -56.13 4.74
CA ALA A 826 12.19 -54.98 5.42
C ALA A 826 12.88 -55.40 6.73
N SER A 827 13.90 -54.65 7.15
CA SER A 827 14.64 -54.89 8.39
C SER A 827 15.05 -53.57 9.05
N GLN A 828 14.44 -53.26 10.20
CA GLN A 828 14.92 -52.25 11.14
C GLN A 828 15.76 -52.91 12.25
N PRO A 829 16.82 -52.25 12.73
CA PRO A 829 17.39 -52.44 14.06
C PRO A 829 17.22 -51.18 14.94
N SER A 830 17.29 -51.21 16.27
CA SER A 830 17.05 -52.27 17.27
C SER A 830 17.24 -51.65 18.67
N GLU A 831 16.35 -51.90 19.64
CA GLU A 831 16.46 -51.33 20.99
C GLU A 831 16.09 -52.37 22.09
N PRO A 832 16.91 -52.58 23.13
CA PRO A 832 16.59 -53.49 24.26
C PRO A 832 16.86 -52.85 25.67
N PRO A 833 16.40 -53.44 26.81
CA PRO A 833 14.99 -53.37 27.24
C PRO A 833 14.78 -53.25 28.79
N THR A 834 13.55 -53.60 29.25
CA THR A 834 13.09 -53.91 30.64
C THR A 834 12.58 -52.73 31.49
N THR A 835 11.67 -52.81 32.48
CA THR A 835 10.59 -53.76 32.94
C THR A 835 9.65 -53.00 33.94
N ARG A 836 8.55 -53.47 34.59
CA ARG A 836 7.77 -54.75 34.71
C ARG A 836 6.34 -54.43 35.26
N LEU A 837 5.31 -55.23 34.90
CA LEU A 837 4.04 -55.49 35.64
C LEU A 837 3.05 -54.31 35.92
N SER A 838 1.70 -54.44 36.02
CA SER A 838 0.75 -55.59 36.03
C SER A 838 -0.63 -55.23 35.42
N THR A 839 -1.47 -56.24 35.11
CA THR A 839 -2.95 -56.13 34.86
C THR A 839 -3.66 -57.26 35.63
N PRO A 840 -4.98 -57.19 35.95
CA PRO A 840 -6.11 -57.52 35.04
C PRO A 840 -7.36 -56.58 35.20
N GLY A 841 -8.50 -56.71 34.50
CA GLY A 841 -8.99 -57.75 33.57
C GLY A 841 -10.24 -57.36 32.72
N LYS A 842 -10.86 -58.38 32.09
CA LYS A 842 -11.91 -58.39 31.03
C LYS A 842 -13.38 -58.44 31.57
N PRO A 843 -14.46 -58.52 30.75
CA PRO A 843 -14.81 -57.85 29.46
C PRO A 843 -16.31 -57.39 29.38
N GLY A 844 -16.76 -56.79 28.26
CA GLY A 844 -18.20 -56.68 27.94
C GLY A 844 -18.54 -55.97 26.61
N ALA A 845 -19.45 -56.54 25.80
CA ALA A 845 -19.92 -56.04 24.49
C ALA A 845 -21.16 -56.86 24.01
N PRO A 846 -21.89 -56.50 22.92
CA PRO A 846 -22.44 -55.17 22.59
C PRO A 846 -23.90 -55.21 22.03
N GLY A 847 -24.55 -54.03 21.90
CA GLY A 847 -25.34 -53.70 20.68
C GLY A 847 -26.86 -53.40 20.81
N ARG A 848 -27.34 -52.64 19.80
CA ARG A 848 -28.75 -52.27 19.46
C ARG A 848 -29.47 -51.36 20.49
N GLY A 849 -30.37 -50.43 20.10
CA GLY A 849 -30.76 -49.94 18.78
C GLY A 849 -32.09 -49.15 18.82
N SER A 850 -32.29 -48.16 17.91
CA SER A 850 -33.45 -47.21 17.85
C SER A 850 -33.58 -46.26 19.07
N SER A 851 -34.29 -45.12 19.05
CA SER A 851 -35.16 -44.45 18.05
C SER A 851 -35.15 -42.91 18.21
N SER A 852 -35.47 -42.16 17.15
CA SER A 852 -35.90 -40.74 17.17
C SER A 852 -37.43 -40.65 17.41
N PRO A 853 -38.07 -39.47 17.70
CA PRO A 853 -37.66 -38.08 17.47
C PRO A 853 -37.90 -37.09 18.65
N ALA A 854 -37.91 -35.78 18.34
CA ALA A 854 -38.09 -34.59 19.20
C ALA A 854 -39.59 -34.34 19.59
N PRO A 855 -40.02 -33.23 20.27
CA PRO A 855 -39.33 -31.96 20.59
C PRO A 855 -39.66 -31.32 21.97
N ALA A 856 -39.42 -29.99 22.08
CA ALA A 856 -40.02 -28.98 22.97
C ALA A 856 -39.26 -28.51 24.24
N ALA A 857 -39.38 -27.19 24.46
CA ALA A 857 -39.14 -26.45 25.71
C ALA A 857 -40.55 -25.99 26.26
N PRO A 858 -40.74 -25.24 27.38
CA PRO A 858 -39.89 -24.17 27.92
C PRO A 858 -39.84 -24.10 29.47
N SER A 859 -39.64 -22.89 30.03
CA SER A 859 -39.65 -22.48 31.45
C SER A 859 -38.39 -22.81 32.29
N SER A 860 -38.15 -22.15 33.43
CA SER A 860 -37.82 -20.72 33.65
C SER A 860 -37.58 -20.46 35.14
N ALA A 861 -36.43 -19.89 35.53
CA ALA A 861 -36.14 -19.45 36.90
C ALA A 861 -35.27 -18.18 36.93
N ARG A 862 -35.36 -17.39 38.00
CA ARG A 862 -34.77 -16.04 38.14
C ARG A 862 -33.42 -16.01 38.92
N PRO A 863 -32.64 -14.91 38.85
CA PRO A 863 -31.30 -14.81 39.44
C PRO A 863 -31.29 -14.32 40.91
N PRO A 864 -30.14 -14.40 41.62
CA PRO A 864 -29.95 -13.82 42.95
C PRO A 864 -29.78 -12.29 42.96
N ALA A 865 -29.87 -11.70 44.15
CA ALA A 865 -29.88 -10.24 44.43
C ALA A 865 -28.64 -9.78 45.24
N PRO A 866 -28.35 -8.46 45.35
CA PRO A 866 -27.05 -7.94 45.80
C PRO A 866 -26.94 -7.64 47.31
N THR A 867 -25.71 -7.37 47.78
CA THR A 867 -25.36 -7.00 49.16
C THR A 867 -25.05 -5.48 49.33
N PRO A 868 -25.17 -4.91 50.56
CA PRO A 868 -25.16 -3.46 50.78
C PRO A 868 -23.80 -2.86 51.22
N PRO A 869 -23.64 -1.52 51.16
CA PRO A 869 -22.44 -0.79 51.64
C PRO A 869 -22.51 -0.36 53.12
N PRO A 870 -21.35 -0.14 53.79
CA PRO A 870 -21.27 0.46 55.13
C PRO A 870 -21.18 2.01 55.12
N ALA A 871 -21.41 2.64 56.27
CA ALA A 871 -21.53 4.10 56.47
C ALA A 871 -20.36 4.70 57.31
N PRO A 872 -20.17 6.05 57.36
CA PRO A 872 -18.89 6.69 57.73
C PRO A 872 -18.84 7.34 59.13
N SER A 873 -17.64 7.78 59.55
CA SER A 873 -17.43 8.63 60.74
C SER A 873 -16.18 9.55 60.65
N ALA A 874 -16.38 10.85 60.95
CA ALA A 874 -15.46 11.95 61.36
C ALA A 874 -13.98 12.05 60.89
N GLY A 875 -13.40 13.23 60.62
CA GLY A 875 -13.92 14.62 60.70
C GLY A 875 -12.81 15.69 60.65
N GLN A 876 -13.18 16.99 60.72
CA GLN A 876 -12.36 18.21 60.56
C GLN A 876 -11.92 18.51 59.10
N THR A 877 -12.28 19.59 58.37
CA THR A 877 -12.96 20.91 58.57
C THR A 877 -12.03 22.12 58.43
N ARG A 878 -12.11 22.82 57.29
CA ARG A 878 -12.01 24.30 57.16
C ARG A 878 -12.76 24.77 55.89
N ALA A 879 -13.04 26.07 55.79
CA ALA A 879 -14.22 26.57 55.08
C ALA A 879 -13.97 27.37 53.78
N MET A 880 -15.05 27.45 52.99
CA MET A 880 -15.56 28.54 52.12
C MET A 880 -14.94 29.95 52.30
N PRO A 881 -14.95 30.84 51.26
CA PRO A 881 -16.19 31.19 50.54
C PRO A 881 -16.13 31.56 49.04
N ILE A 882 -17.33 31.79 48.49
CA ILE A 882 -17.64 32.43 47.21
C ILE A 882 -17.87 33.93 47.46
N PRO A 883 -17.33 34.81 46.58
CA PRO A 883 -18.12 35.92 46.01
C PRO A 883 -17.97 35.94 44.47
N GLY A 884 -18.76 36.68 43.69
CA GLY A 884 -19.81 37.64 44.04
C GLY A 884 -19.73 38.86 43.12
N SER A 885 -20.81 39.19 42.41
CA SER A 885 -20.84 40.21 41.35
C SER A 885 -20.71 41.64 41.86
N ARG A 886 -19.95 42.50 41.16
CA ARG A 886 -20.09 43.96 41.19
C ARG A 886 -19.61 44.63 39.89
N SER A 887 -19.95 45.91 39.74
CA SER A 887 -20.04 46.64 38.46
C SER A 887 -19.48 48.06 38.57
N VAL A 888 -18.82 48.55 37.50
CA VAL A 888 -18.61 49.99 37.18
C VAL A 888 -17.65 50.70 38.18
N GLU A 889 -16.75 51.64 37.86
CA GLU A 889 -16.66 52.71 36.84
C GLU A 889 -15.16 53.17 36.67
N THR A 890 -14.74 53.72 35.51
CA THR A 890 -13.61 54.70 35.30
C THR A 890 -12.18 54.41 35.85
N ASP A 891 -11.03 54.88 35.35
CA ASP A 891 -10.54 55.61 34.15
C ASP A 891 -8.98 55.61 34.20
N SER A 892 -8.17 56.06 33.23
CA SER A 892 -8.20 56.08 31.75
C SER A 892 -6.80 56.49 31.22
N ALA A 893 -6.42 56.14 29.98
CA ALA A 893 -5.21 56.62 29.29
C ALA A 893 -5.25 56.33 27.77
N ASP A 894 -4.81 57.28 26.95
CA ASP A 894 -4.82 57.20 25.47
C ASP A 894 -3.66 56.41 24.85
N ALA A 895 -3.85 55.90 23.60
CA ALA A 895 -3.08 56.34 22.42
C ALA A 895 -3.36 55.51 21.13
N THR A 896 -4.34 55.97 20.36
CA THR A 896 -4.56 55.79 18.90
C THR A 896 -3.32 55.57 18.00
N ALA A 897 -3.36 54.62 17.04
CA ALA A 897 -3.08 54.89 15.60
C ALA A 897 -3.15 53.68 14.60
N LYS A 898 -4.03 53.84 13.60
CA LYS A 898 -3.85 53.61 12.14
C LYS A 898 -3.52 52.22 11.53
N LEU A 899 -4.51 51.75 10.74
CA LEU A 899 -4.34 51.04 9.46
C LEU A 899 -3.54 51.88 8.43
N PRO A 900 -2.86 51.22 7.47
CA PRO A 900 -2.52 51.81 6.17
C PRO A 900 -3.41 51.27 5.03
N VAL A 901 -4.31 52.11 4.51
CA VAL A 901 -5.01 51.90 3.22
C VAL A 901 -5.13 53.24 2.50
N GLN A 902 -4.45 53.41 1.35
CA GLN A 902 -4.62 54.41 0.28
C GLN A 902 -3.38 54.37 -0.65
N ARG A 903 -3.43 54.68 -1.96
CA ARG A 903 -4.51 54.71 -2.99
C ARG A 903 -3.83 54.71 -4.40
N PRO A 904 -4.52 54.81 -5.56
CA PRO A 904 -3.90 54.56 -6.88
C PRO A 904 -3.21 55.78 -7.49
N GLU A 905 -2.40 55.53 -8.53
CA GLU A 905 -2.08 56.45 -9.63
C GLU A 905 -2.20 55.68 -10.97
N ASP A 906 -2.34 56.42 -12.08
CA ASP A 906 -2.78 55.93 -13.39
C ASP A 906 -1.64 55.53 -14.36
N SER A 907 -2.02 54.99 -15.53
CA SER A 907 -1.31 54.94 -16.84
C SER A 907 0.22 55.10 -16.87
N ASP A 908 0.99 54.25 -17.56
CA ASP A 908 0.78 53.98 -19.00
C ASP A 908 1.59 52.76 -19.54
N SER A 909 1.48 52.53 -20.86
CA SER A 909 2.36 51.73 -21.76
C SER A 909 2.13 50.20 -21.93
N ASP A 910 1.94 49.86 -23.21
CA ASP A 910 2.34 48.67 -23.99
C ASP A 910 1.81 47.27 -23.62
N ALA A 911 0.74 46.89 -24.34
CA ALA A 911 0.35 45.51 -24.56
C ALA A 911 1.17 44.83 -25.69
N ALA A 912 1.57 43.58 -25.48
CA ALA A 912 2.15 42.72 -26.51
C ALA A 912 1.43 41.36 -26.57
N THR A 913 0.31 41.31 -27.30
CA THR A 913 -0.40 40.06 -27.59
C THR A 913 0.20 39.34 -28.80
N GLU A 914 0.56 38.06 -28.67
CA GLU A 914 0.59 37.14 -29.82
C GLU A 914 -0.46 36.05 -29.66
N GLN A 915 -1.54 36.17 -30.45
CA GLN A 915 -2.35 35.03 -30.84
C GLN A 915 -1.70 34.37 -32.06
N LEU A 916 -1.57 33.04 -32.07
CA LEU A 916 -1.32 32.30 -33.31
C LEU A 916 -2.50 31.37 -33.59
N ASN A 917 -3.36 31.82 -34.49
CA ASN A 917 -4.57 31.13 -34.92
C ASN A 917 -4.44 30.74 -36.41
N ALA A 918 -5.04 29.63 -36.82
CA ALA A 918 -4.82 29.08 -38.16
C ALA A 918 -5.85 29.57 -39.19
N ARG A 919 -5.40 30.03 -40.37
CA ARG A 919 -6.05 29.89 -41.70
C ARG A 919 -5.34 30.70 -42.80
N GLY A 920 -5.64 30.38 -44.06
CA GLY A 920 -5.52 31.30 -45.20
C GLY A 920 -4.57 30.85 -46.30
N ALA A 921 -5.00 30.95 -47.56
CA ALA A 921 -4.24 30.60 -48.76
C ALA A 921 -4.02 31.82 -49.68
N GLN A 922 -3.29 31.60 -50.79
CA GLN A 922 -2.99 32.53 -51.90
C GLN A 922 -1.93 33.63 -51.60
N GLY A 923 -1.14 34.03 -52.62
CA GLY A 923 -0.32 35.26 -52.52
C GLY A 923 1.10 35.36 -53.13
N ASP A 924 1.51 34.47 -54.06
CA ASP A 924 2.59 34.59 -55.09
C ASP A 924 3.88 35.48 -54.94
N ASN A 925 4.99 35.03 -55.55
CA ASN A 925 6.30 35.69 -55.77
C ASN A 925 7.24 36.00 -54.56
N GLY A 926 8.57 35.97 -54.76
CA GLY A 926 9.52 36.45 -53.73
C GLY A 926 11.04 36.25 -53.92
N ALA A 927 11.50 35.07 -54.40
CA ALA A 927 12.89 34.73 -54.80
C ALA A 927 14.08 34.82 -53.79
N ARG A 928 14.91 33.74 -53.73
CA ARG A 928 16.34 33.68 -53.30
C ARG A 928 16.61 33.99 -51.79
N ARG A 929 17.38 33.25 -50.98
CA ARG A 929 18.36 32.12 -51.01
C ARG A 929 18.35 31.47 -49.57
N ARG A 930 19.00 30.36 -49.16
CA ARG A 930 20.01 29.44 -49.73
C ARG A 930 19.87 28.01 -49.09
N ARG A 931 20.98 27.27 -48.95
CA ARG A 931 21.18 25.95 -48.27
C ARG A 931 21.03 26.05 -46.73
N GLY A 932 20.68 25.00 -45.97
CA GLY A 932 20.28 23.63 -46.35
C GLY A 932 20.47 22.59 -45.22
N ALA A 933 19.94 21.38 -45.43
CA ALA A 933 19.78 20.23 -44.49
C ALA A 933 18.59 20.34 -43.50
N GLY A 934 17.83 19.27 -43.23
CA GLY A 934 17.89 17.94 -43.85
C GLY A 934 17.16 16.83 -43.10
N GLY A 935 15.82 16.89 -43.00
CA GLY A 935 14.98 15.84 -42.39
C GLY A 935 14.03 15.21 -43.41
N LEU A 936 13.99 13.88 -43.48
CA LEU A 936 13.06 13.10 -44.32
C LEU A 936 11.70 12.96 -43.62
N SER A 937 10.61 13.03 -44.38
CA SER A 937 9.26 12.85 -43.84
C SER A 937 8.87 11.37 -43.77
N ALA A 938 7.91 11.02 -42.90
CA ALA A 938 7.41 9.64 -42.81
C ALA A 938 6.72 9.16 -44.11
N GLN A 939 6.23 10.08 -44.96
CA GLN A 939 5.60 9.73 -46.23
C GLN A 939 6.62 9.23 -47.27
N ASP A 940 7.86 9.72 -47.22
CA ASP A 940 8.95 9.26 -48.11
C ASP A 940 9.42 7.85 -47.78
N LEU A 941 9.30 7.42 -46.52
CA LEU A 941 9.57 6.03 -46.11
C LEU A 941 8.47 5.07 -46.60
N LEU A 942 7.20 5.44 -46.42
CA LEU A 942 6.06 4.57 -46.79
C LEU A 942 5.97 4.32 -48.30
N ARG A 943 6.30 5.31 -49.15
CA ARG A 943 6.47 5.10 -50.60
C ARG A 943 7.63 4.16 -50.94
N ARG A 944 8.71 4.18 -50.15
CA ARG A 944 9.92 3.37 -50.41
C ARG A 944 9.77 1.90 -50.01
N GLU A 945 8.82 1.59 -49.14
CA GLU A 945 8.40 0.21 -48.81
C GLU A 945 7.26 -0.31 -49.70
N GLY A 946 6.77 0.47 -50.68
CA GLY A 946 5.75 0.03 -51.63
C GLY A 946 4.37 -0.21 -51.02
N ARG A 947 3.99 0.59 -50.01
CA ARG A 947 2.72 0.48 -49.27
C ARG A 947 1.82 1.72 -49.38
N LEU A 948 2.11 2.60 -50.34
CA LEU A 948 1.33 3.77 -50.79
C LEU A 948 1.54 3.98 -52.30
#